data_AF-A0A134AHP4-F1
#
_entry.id   AF-A0A134AHP4-F1
#
_cell.length_a   1.000
_cell.length_b   1.000
_cell.length_c   1.000
_cell.angle_alpha   90.00
_cell.angle_beta   90.00
_cell.angle_gamma   90.00
#
_symmetry.space_group_name_H-M   'P 1'
#
loop_
_entity.id
_entity.type
_entity.pdbx_description
1 polymer ?
#
loop_
_entity_poly.entity_id
_entity_poly.type
_entity_poly.pdbx_seq_one_letter_code
_entity_poly.pdbx_strand_id
1 'polypeptide(L)'
;MGVVHYKWRHIKMVEEMIKNLVESAKTEHIRNEIRYFLNGSVEKIVNIHKRDLHYINNLEMNKFMEKDEFLESEAGKILIKYFKYMYDNFSEELSYQFTNFPLKYKIYKILGFSNEFVKKDFENNSEIKTKEILWNNCKYFINYFEDLANEYIQNYKLYSNNFLIKLGVLIIVKNVEAVNKGKVRNEVEIKILDNIFTGYIASKINKIGMDEMFEKYLDSGNFRKYFQSMETLEFGEVRKYLEKRFYEVIIENSQISDIIAEGIKLFIIFSGIEFSPTNNDYNYRNRMFKKIMENFEKYDFSHGQKTYLLVNYGSNIIFENLKNSKIIYKLFKDIIKENLKNTKEILCYNLSENRLEYSFLLHFLIRENLINENEKNKLLKKSESILIEQLKRLFEMSAWEWHPANFRNLNFLQENDINWENIFVSCQGSKAAIILWEKSKIIFSLLKYSNMYQKIFQLLIRCVERVNIFEDIFIKYSIIYGITDLRQMLDELWNYNLPISFINKKYFEYIEKIDNNNENNKIWMEFLHEHEKELYESFENDIISSKVIEKYVNILYSKDNGFDYVKLPELLIRADITVKNKIEEILKNQMNNAQVRLKIEEISKNQNDSVESIASNLIKYWKNIEAQEKIEGLTDLNDIIDYADNLCLEKHEENAVFSTEVDYNSIRLKGENKRIPSKLIKYYISEYILSEDIRSIDVCNKIEEIAQKEDLRKFVKKIFERWKASKFNPKYKNLFIPLIRTASLKQIYEMINIVDMLVSEYNKIAVAAYGIRVLTLRKEVKEIGILLNGFSLNYKDKRIRIAADEALGMITEREGISRDELNDILVPDFGFGMDRIKIFNYGEKKVTAVLEIEEEPQKVILFDESGRAMRSFPRINKKRRSDDVLEKCKKELKYIKKQLKVISLVQNDNLLKAFFTQRKWTVKKWKEVFIKNPVMQKYAMLLIWKEIGNENKTINTFRYTRNGIFKTINEREYELGEDTYINLLYLPEISSNDQEYWKKYFKDNKLKQPISQLNMPIYKLIGKNQENIEILDYNEKEFLIKELRKQSSKLGFEISCGNDGMAYGIHYYDENAKTKIVIMTDSFFPREYSKISKIRKILFFKDNVSFHYEDISQSMKKQDVKPLKLKDVSDRVLSLACYVSEIL
;
A
#
# COMPACT_ATOMS: atom_id res chain seq x y z
N MET A 1 34.31 37.63 21.22
CA MET A 1 33.29 36.71 20.63
C MET A 1 32.52 35.89 21.67
N GLY A 2 33.10 35.51 22.83
CA GLY A 2 32.39 34.73 23.86
C GLY A 2 31.15 35.40 24.49
N VAL A 3 31.15 36.71 24.71
CA VAL A 3 30.02 37.44 25.34
C VAL A 3 28.79 37.55 24.43
N VAL A 4 29.00 37.66 23.11
CA VAL A 4 27.91 37.71 22.12
C VAL A 4 27.27 36.33 21.95
N HIS A 5 28.09 35.26 21.96
CA HIS A 5 27.61 33.88 21.91
C HIS A 5 26.82 33.49 23.19
N TYR A 6 27.22 34.02 24.35
CA TYR A 6 26.53 33.79 25.62
C TYR A 6 25.15 34.49 25.65
N LYS A 7 25.07 35.76 25.23
CA LYS A 7 23.80 36.51 25.13
C LYS A 7 22.81 35.87 24.15
N TRP A 8 23.28 35.43 22.99
CA TRP A 8 22.43 34.76 21.98
C TRP A 8 21.85 33.44 22.48
N ARG A 9 22.62 32.66 23.26
CA ARG A 9 22.14 31.42 23.88
C ARG A 9 21.05 31.66 24.92
N HIS A 10 21.20 32.69 25.75
CA HIS A 10 20.19 33.06 26.75
C HIS A 10 18.88 33.53 26.13
N ILE A 11 18.93 34.36 25.09
CA ILE A 11 17.73 34.84 24.38
C ILE A 11 16.99 33.67 23.75
N LYS A 12 17.69 32.78 23.04
CA LYS A 12 17.10 31.59 22.42
C LYS A 12 16.45 30.67 23.46
N MET A 13 17.08 30.52 24.63
CA MET A 13 16.56 29.67 25.72
C MET A 13 15.29 30.24 26.36
N VAL A 14 15.21 31.57 26.55
CA VAL A 14 14.00 32.23 27.04
C VAL A 14 12.85 32.06 26.04
N GLU A 15 13.10 32.31 24.76
CA GLU A 15 12.10 32.13 23.71
C GLU A 15 11.61 30.69 23.61
N GLU A 16 12.51 29.72 23.72
CA GLU A 16 12.20 28.30 23.65
C GLU A 16 11.40 27.81 24.87
N MET A 17 11.70 28.31 26.08
CA MET A 17 10.91 27.99 27.27
C MET A 17 9.49 28.57 27.20
N ILE A 18 9.36 29.83 26.81
CA ILE A 18 8.06 30.48 26.62
C ILE A 18 7.29 29.75 25.53
N LYS A 19 7.93 29.43 24.40
CA LYS A 19 7.34 28.66 23.31
C LYS A 19 6.84 27.30 23.80
N ASN A 20 7.62 26.54 24.56
CA ASN A 20 7.23 25.22 25.06
C ASN A 20 6.03 25.30 26.04
N LEU A 21 6.04 26.26 26.96
CA LEU A 21 4.92 26.49 27.90
C LEU A 21 3.65 26.89 27.14
N VAL A 22 3.77 27.77 26.15
CA VAL A 22 2.66 28.25 25.32
C VAL A 22 2.14 27.16 24.37
N GLU A 23 2.97 26.52 23.56
CA GLU A 23 2.55 25.53 22.55
C GLU A 23 1.86 24.30 23.13
N SER A 24 2.06 24.02 24.42
CA SER A 24 1.34 22.94 25.08
C SER A 24 -0.17 23.20 25.20
N ALA A 25 -0.62 24.46 25.09
CA ALA A 25 -2.03 24.85 25.12
C ALA A 25 -2.73 24.63 23.77
N LYS A 26 -3.80 23.82 23.75
CA LYS A 26 -4.60 23.57 22.54
C LYS A 26 -5.28 24.84 22.00
N THR A 27 -5.80 25.68 22.89
CA THR A 27 -6.62 26.84 22.54
C THR A 27 -5.75 28.09 22.34
N GLU A 28 -5.93 28.78 21.21
CA GLU A 28 -5.12 29.96 20.83
C GLU A 28 -5.26 31.13 21.81
N HIS A 29 -6.45 31.34 22.38
CA HIS A 29 -6.68 32.36 23.41
C HIS A 29 -5.83 32.09 24.67
N ILE A 30 -5.85 30.86 25.17
CA ILE A 30 -5.07 30.43 26.34
C ILE A 30 -3.57 30.54 26.05
N ARG A 31 -3.13 30.21 24.82
CA ARG A 31 -1.75 30.40 24.37
C ARG A 31 -1.31 31.85 24.49
N ASN A 32 -2.13 32.78 24.03
CA ASN A 32 -1.82 34.19 24.07
C ASN A 32 -1.79 34.72 25.50
N GLU A 33 -2.73 34.31 26.37
CA GLU A 33 -2.71 34.69 27.80
C GLU A 33 -1.45 34.21 28.52
N ILE A 34 -1.06 32.94 28.34
CA ILE A 34 0.18 32.38 28.91
C ILE A 34 1.38 33.18 28.40
N ARG A 35 1.44 33.47 27.09
CA ARG A 35 2.53 34.24 26.49
C ARG A 35 2.63 35.64 27.09
N TYR A 36 1.53 36.35 27.25
CA TYR A 36 1.50 37.68 27.84
C TYR A 36 1.91 37.67 29.32
N PHE A 37 1.46 36.69 30.10
CA PHE A 37 1.85 36.54 31.50
C PHE A 37 3.35 36.26 31.66
N LEU A 38 3.91 35.35 30.86
CA LEU A 38 5.32 34.97 30.90
C LEU A 38 6.23 36.12 30.43
N ASN A 39 5.79 36.94 29.47
CA ASN A 39 6.48 38.15 29.02
C ASN A 39 6.32 39.35 29.97
N GLY A 40 5.54 39.21 31.06
CA GLY A 40 5.29 40.30 32.01
C GLY A 40 4.32 41.38 31.51
N SER A 41 3.62 41.14 30.40
CA SER A 41 2.62 42.07 29.84
C SER A 41 1.29 42.04 30.59
N VAL A 42 1.01 40.98 31.35
CA VAL A 42 -0.20 40.83 32.18
C VAL A 42 0.19 40.22 33.53
N GLU A 43 -0.48 40.62 34.61
CA GLU A 43 -0.17 40.18 35.98
C GLU A 43 -0.82 38.85 36.39
N LYS A 44 -1.94 38.46 35.77
CA LYS A 44 -2.71 37.25 36.10
C LYS A 44 -3.31 36.59 34.86
N ILE A 45 -3.43 35.26 34.86
CA ILE A 45 -4.16 34.47 33.85
C ILE A 45 -5.58 34.22 34.39
N VAL A 46 -6.58 34.00 33.53
CA VAL A 46 -7.98 33.84 34.00
C VAL A 46 -8.46 32.39 33.92
N ASN A 47 -7.90 31.52 33.06
CA ASN A 47 -8.25 30.08 33.02
C ASN A 47 -7.13 29.18 32.45
N ILE A 48 -6.62 28.21 33.23
CA ILE A 48 -5.78 27.10 32.75
C ILE A 48 -6.43 25.78 33.18
N HIS A 49 -7.04 25.03 32.26
CA HIS A 49 -7.62 23.73 32.58
C HIS A 49 -6.70 22.56 32.22
N LYS A 50 -6.86 21.45 32.96
CA LYS A 50 -6.17 20.16 32.74
C LYS A 50 -6.19 19.65 31.29
N ARG A 51 -7.24 19.96 30.51
CA ARG A 51 -7.41 19.47 29.12
C ARG A 51 -6.63 20.31 28.09
N ASP A 52 -6.23 21.51 28.46
CA ASP A 52 -5.62 22.48 27.55
C ASP A 52 -4.13 22.26 27.40
N LEU A 53 -3.41 21.87 28.47
CA LEU A 53 -1.96 21.66 28.47
C LEU A 53 -1.61 20.16 28.46
N HIS A 54 -1.30 19.60 27.30
CA HIS A 54 -0.95 18.17 27.18
C HIS A 54 0.56 17.95 27.46
N TYR A 55 0.92 17.87 28.74
CA TYR A 55 2.27 17.60 29.29
C TYR A 55 3.42 18.50 28.78
N ILE A 56 3.92 19.38 29.64
CA ILE A 56 5.18 20.11 29.43
C ILE A 56 6.33 19.17 29.80
N ASN A 57 7.03 18.58 28.83
CA ASN A 57 8.24 17.81 29.14
C ASN A 57 9.21 17.72 27.96
N ASN A 58 10.17 18.64 27.89
CA ASN A 58 11.29 18.55 26.96
C ASN A 58 12.56 18.07 27.71
N LEU A 59 13.11 16.93 27.28
CA LEU A 59 14.34 16.31 27.80
C LEU A 59 15.58 17.20 27.62
N GLU A 60 15.58 18.12 26.64
CA GLU A 60 16.71 19.02 26.41
C GLU A 60 16.87 20.07 27.51
N MET A 61 15.78 20.53 28.14
CA MET A 61 15.88 21.46 29.27
C MET A 61 16.51 20.79 30.50
N ASN A 62 16.23 19.52 30.76
CA ASN A 62 16.75 18.81 31.95
C ASN A 62 18.28 18.83 32.04
N LYS A 63 19.00 18.69 30.90
CA LYS A 63 20.47 18.76 30.86
C LYS A 63 21.04 20.15 31.17
N PHE A 64 20.29 21.21 30.86
CA PHE A 64 20.70 22.59 31.15
C PHE A 64 20.34 23.02 32.57
N MET A 65 19.24 22.51 33.12
CA MET A 65 18.73 22.88 34.44
C MET A 65 19.44 22.19 35.62
N GLU A 66 20.28 21.16 35.37
CA GLU A 66 21.14 20.56 36.41
C GLU A 66 22.23 21.52 36.92
N LYS A 67 22.51 22.61 36.20
CA LYS A 67 23.44 23.65 36.66
C LYS A 67 22.76 24.57 37.67
N ASP A 68 23.40 24.81 38.81
CA ASP A 68 22.84 25.66 39.87
C ASP A 68 22.49 27.08 39.41
N GLU A 69 23.20 27.61 38.41
CA GLU A 69 22.98 28.93 37.81
C GLU A 69 21.68 29.05 36.98
N PHE A 70 21.01 27.95 36.62
CA PHE A 70 19.83 28.01 35.72
C PHE A 70 18.66 28.78 36.34
N LEU A 71 18.37 28.55 37.63
CA LEU A 71 17.25 29.23 38.29
C LEU A 71 17.50 30.72 38.50
N GLU A 72 18.77 31.14 38.48
CA GLU A 72 19.19 32.54 38.54
C GLU A 72 19.12 33.24 37.17
N SER A 73 19.03 32.46 36.08
CA SER A 73 18.87 32.98 34.73
C SER A 73 17.47 33.58 34.48
N GLU A 74 17.35 34.41 33.45
CA GLU A 74 16.08 35.03 33.07
C GLU A 74 14.99 33.99 32.77
N ALA A 75 15.34 32.88 32.11
CA ALA A 75 14.42 31.77 31.88
C ALA A 75 14.01 31.08 33.20
N GLY A 76 14.95 30.90 34.13
CA GLY A 76 14.67 30.34 35.46
C GLY A 76 13.67 31.18 36.24
N LYS A 77 13.82 32.51 36.22
CA LYS A 77 12.90 33.46 36.88
C LYS A 77 11.49 33.39 36.30
N ILE A 78 11.34 33.27 34.98
CA ILE A 78 10.04 33.11 34.32
C ILE A 78 9.37 31.80 34.76
N LEU A 79 10.12 30.71 34.89
CA LEU A 79 9.59 29.43 35.35
C LEU A 79 9.13 29.50 36.80
N ILE A 80 9.92 30.11 37.69
CA ILE A 80 9.56 30.34 39.10
C ILE A 80 8.26 31.18 39.19
N LYS A 81 8.12 32.21 38.36
CA LYS A 81 6.90 33.04 38.28
C LYS A 81 5.68 32.20 37.92
N TYR A 82 5.80 31.30 36.94
CA TYR A 82 4.72 30.40 36.54
C TYR A 82 4.35 29.42 37.67
N PHE A 83 5.33 28.79 38.30
CA PHE A 83 5.10 27.87 39.43
C PHE A 83 4.38 28.55 40.59
N LYS A 84 4.80 29.75 40.97
CA LYS A 84 4.16 30.53 42.05
C LYS A 84 2.70 30.81 41.73
N TYR A 85 2.43 31.34 40.53
CA TYR A 85 1.06 31.64 40.11
C TYR A 85 0.18 30.39 40.08
N MET A 86 0.69 29.28 39.53
CA MET A 86 -0.05 28.02 39.47
C MET A 86 -0.30 27.44 40.86
N TYR A 87 0.62 27.56 41.80
CA TYR A 87 0.40 27.09 43.18
C TYR A 87 -0.69 27.89 43.89
N ASP A 88 -0.67 29.22 43.75
CA ASP A 88 -1.62 30.11 44.42
C ASP A 88 -3.06 29.97 43.88
N ASN A 89 -3.24 29.53 42.63
CA ASN A 89 -4.54 29.53 41.95
C ASN A 89 -5.03 28.15 41.49
N PHE A 90 -4.12 27.21 41.19
CA PHE A 90 -4.40 25.92 40.51
C PHE A 90 -3.42 24.81 40.95
N SER A 91 -3.34 24.57 42.26
CA SER A 91 -2.33 23.68 42.85
C SER A 91 -2.44 22.23 42.37
N GLU A 92 -3.65 21.70 42.16
CA GLU A 92 -3.86 20.34 41.65
C GLU A 92 -3.37 20.20 40.20
N GLU A 93 -3.65 21.19 39.35
CA GLU A 93 -3.18 21.24 37.97
C GLU A 93 -1.65 21.37 37.90
N LEU A 94 -1.02 22.12 38.81
CA LEU A 94 0.43 22.26 38.87
C LEU A 94 1.10 20.88 39.03
N SER A 95 0.60 20.09 39.98
CA SER A 95 1.14 18.74 40.25
C SER A 95 1.06 17.84 39.02
N TYR A 96 -0.07 17.87 38.32
CA TYR A 96 -0.30 17.08 37.10
C TYR A 96 0.55 17.55 35.91
N GLN A 97 0.65 18.86 35.67
CA GLN A 97 1.41 19.43 34.54
C GLN A 97 2.89 19.05 34.60
N PHE A 98 3.44 19.02 35.80
CA PHE A 98 4.85 18.74 36.06
C PHE A 98 5.08 17.34 36.65
N THR A 99 4.16 16.39 36.46
CA THR A 99 4.35 14.99 36.93
C THR A 99 5.66 14.39 36.43
N ASN A 100 6.06 14.70 35.21
CA ASN A 100 7.27 14.16 34.57
C ASN A 100 8.49 15.10 34.62
N PHE A 101 8.45 16.16 35.45
CA PHE A 101 9.51 17.16 35.60
C PHE A 101 10.16 17.09 37.00
N PRO A 102 11.30 16.38 37.15
CA PRO A 102 11.90 16.09 38.46
C PRO A 102 12.35 17.31 39.29
N LEU A 103 12.78 18.38 38.63
CA LEU A 103 13.32 19.58 39.27
C LEU A 103 12.26 20.44 39.99
N LYS A 104 10.98 20.09 39.87
CA LYS A 104 9.91 20.79 40.58
C LYS A 104 10.14 20.88 42.09
N TYR A 105 10.74 19.86 42.71
CA TYR A 105 11.00 19.87 44.15
C TYR A 105 12.03 20.94 44.56
N LYS A 106 13.00 21.28 43.69
CA LYS A 106 13.91 22.43 43.91
C LYS A 106 13.10 23.73 43.96
N ILE A 107 12.19 23.90 43.00
CA ILE A 107 11.36 25.10 42.87
C ILE A 107 10.37 25.20 44.04
N TYR A 108 9.72 24.09 44.42
CA TYR A 108 8.82 24.02 45.57
C TYR A 108 9.53 24.47 46.85
N LYS A 109 10.79 24.04 47.03
CA LYS A 109 11.61 24.44 48.19
C LYS A 109 11.97 25.93 48.15
N ILE A 110 12.38 26.45 47.00
CA ILE A 110 12.72 27.88 46.81
C ILE A 110 11.51 28.78 47.08
N LEU A 111 10.32 28.36 46.62
CA LEU A 111 9.08 29.12 46.78
C LEU A 111 8.41 28.92 48.15
N GLY A 112 8.92 28.01 49.00
CA GLY A 112 8.36 27.75 50.32
C GLY A 112 6.96 27.11 50.28
N PHE A 113 6.70 26.23 49.31
CA PHE A 113 5.41 25.53 49.23
C PHE A 113 5.17 24.64 50.46
N SER A 114 3.91 24.48 50.86
CA SER A 114 3.54 23.71 52.05
C SER A 114 3.93 22.23 51.94
N ASN A 115 4.37 21.63 53.05
CA ASN A 115 4.69 20.21 53.12
C ASN A 115 3.49 19.33 52.72
N GLU A 116 2.26 19.74 53.06
CA GLU A 116 1.02 19.03 52.68
C GLU A 116 0.85 18.95 51.16
N PHE A 117 1.09 20.05 50.45
CA PHE A 117 1.04 20.07 48.99
C PHE A 117 2.11 19.15 48.39
N VAL A 118 3.34 19.24 48.90
CA VAL A 118 4.47 18.44 48.42
C VAL A 118 4.23 16.94 48.64
N LYS A 119 3.63 16.55 49.77
CA LYS A 119 3.18 15.18 50.04
C LYS A 119 2.14 14.72 49.03
N LYS A 120 1.07 15.50 48.84
CA LYS A 120 -0.01 15.20 47.89
C LYS A 120 0.51 15.08 46.44
N ASP A 121 1.45 15.93 46.03
CA ASP A 121 2.10 15.82 44.72
C ASP A 121 2.90 14.51 44.60
N PHE A 122 3.75 14.20 45.59
CA PHE A 122 4.56 12.99 45.55
C PHE A 122 3.70 11.72 45.54
N GLU A 123 2.60 11.67 46.29
CA GLU A 123 1.67 10.52 46.29
C GLU A 123 0.93 10.34 44.96
N ASN A 124 0.42 11.43 44.37
CA ASN A 124 -0.47 11.35 43.20
C ASN A 124 0.24 11.18 41.85
N ASN A 125 1.56 11.38 41.79
CA ASN A 125 2.39 11.23 40.59
C ASN A 125 2.57 9.77 40.17
N SER A 126 1.52 9.20 39.57
CA SER A 126 1.54 7.84 39.05
C SER A 126 2.05 7.78 37.61
N GLU A 127 1.73 8.72 36.72
CA GLU A 127 2.05 8.63 35.27
C GLU A 127 3.49 9.01 34.88
N ILE A 128 4.49 8.27 35.40
CA ILE A 128 5.91 8.51 35.10
C ILE A 128 6.36 7.78 33.84
N LYS A 129 6.85 8.55 32.86
CA LYS A 129 7.14 8.07 31.50
C LYS A 129 8.38 7.18 31.40
N THR A 130 9.43 7.43 32.18
CA THR A 130 10.75 6.77 32.05
C THR A 130 11.35 6.45 33.42
N LYS A 131 12.30 5.50 33.48
CA LYS A 131 13.00 5.18 34.72
C LYS A 131 13.87 6.35 35.19
N GLU A 132 14.45 7.12 34.27
CA GLU A 132 15.31 8.27 34.57
C GLU A 132 14.51 9.39 35.24
N ILE A 133 13.27 9.62 34.78
CA ILE A 133 12.36 10.59 35.40
C ILE A 133 11.93 10.11 36.79
N LEU A 134 11.67 8.82 36.99
CA LEU A 134 11.32 8.27 38.30
C LEU A 134 12.49 8.41 39.28
N TRP A 135 13.69 7.99 38.85
CA TRP A 135 14.93 8.12 39.60
C TRP A 135 15.17 9.57 40.03
N ASN A 136 15.15 10.50 39.07
CA ASN A 136 15.39 11.90 39.33
C ASN A 136 14.31 12.52 40.22
N ASN A 137 13.04 12.15 40.05
CA ASN A 137 11.97 12.63 40.94
C ASN A 137 12.26 12.24 42.39
N CYS A 138 12.60 10.98 42.66
CA CYS A 138 13.00 10.52 44.00
C CYS A 138 14.26 11.24 44.49
N LYS A 139 15.29 11.38 43.65
CA LYS A 139 16.54 12.06 44.00
C LYS A 139 16.33 13.51 44.43
N TYR A 140 15.58 14.29 43.64
CA TYR A 140 15.30 15.69 43.97
C TYR A 140 14.34 15.82 45.15
N PHE A 141 13.38 14.91 45.30
CA PHE A 141 12.53 14.86 46.49
C PHE A 141 13.36 14.67 47.77
N ILE A 142 14.31 13.71 47.77
CA ILE A 142 15.23 13.48 48.90
C ILE A 142 16.10 14.73 49.16
N ASN A 143 16.69 15.32 48.11
CA ASN A 143 17.61 16.44 48.29
C ASN A 143 16.96 17.70 48.89
N TYR A 144 15.67 17.94 48.65
CA TYR A 144 14.98 19.17 49.08
C TYR A 144 13.99 18.97 50.23
N PHE A 145 13.48 17.75 50.40
CA PHE A 145 12.46 17.36 51.38
C PHE A 145 12.83 16.06 52.10
N GLU A 146 14.08 15.97 52.59
CA GLU A 146 14.60 14.79 53.28
C GLU A 146 13.74 14.37 54.48
N ASP A 147 13.22 15.32 55.27
CA ASP A 147 12.33 15.03 56.40
C ASP A 147 11.05 14.30 55.98
N LEU A 148 10.45 14.71 54.86
CA LEU A 148 9.26 14.05 54.31
C LEU A 148 9.59 12.67 53.77
N ALA A 149 10.74 12.52 53.11
CA ALA A 149 11.22 11.21 52.64
C ALA A 149 11.45 10.25 53.83
N ASN A 150 12.03 10.74 54.92
CA ASN A 150 12.24 9.96 56.14
C ASN A 150 10.91 9.56 56.78
N GLU A 151 9.95 10.48 56.85
CA GLU A 151 8.60 10.20 57.35
C GLU A 151 7.90 9.11 56.53
N TYR A 152 7.98 9.19 55.20
CA TYR A 152 7.41 8.17 54.31
C TYR A 152 8.04 6.78 54.50
N ILE A 153 9.37 6.73 54.64
CA ILE A 153 10.09 5.48 54.84
C ILE A 153 9.76 4.88 56.21
N GLN A 154 9.72 5.69 57.28
CA GLN A 154 9.38 5.22 58.62
C GLN A 154 7.93 4.70 58.72
N ASN A 155 7.01 5.34 58.00
CA ASN A 155 5.58 5.01 58.01
C ASN A 155 5.13 4.16 56.81
N TYR A 156 6.04 3.45 56.14
CA TYR A 156 5.73 2.73 54.89
C TYR A 156 4.53 1.78 54.98
N LYS A 157 4.26 1.23 56.18
CA LYS A 157 3.15 0.32 56.49
C LYS A 157 1.76 0.95 56.32
N LEU A 158 1.65 2.28 56.36
CA LEU A 158 0.38 2.98 56.18
C LEU A 158 -0.04 3.10 54.71
N TYR A 159 0.79 2.63 53.78
CA TYR A 159 0.58 2.77 52.35
C TYR A 159 0.35 1.43 51.66
N SER A 160 -0.26 1.48 50.47
CA SER A 160 -0.62 0.29 49.68
C SER A 160 -0.32 0.45 48.19
N ASN A 161 -0.45 -0.64 47.43
CA ASN A 161 -0.50 -0.66 45.97
C ASN A 161 0.72 0.02 45.28
N ASN A 162 0.43 0.99 44.42
CA ASN A 162 1.41 1.73 43.61
C ASN A 162 2.41 2.51 44.46
N PHE A 163 1.96 3.03 45.62
CA PHE A 163 2.81 3.89 46.42
C PHE A 163 3.90 3.09 47.14
N LEU A 164 3.61 1.86 47.60
CA LEU A 164 4.65 0.95 48.14
C LEU A 164 5.78 0.70 47.14
N ILE A 165 5.44 0.47 45.86
CA ILE A 165 6.45 0.33 44.80
C ILE A 165 7.29 1.60 44.64
N LYS A 166 6.64 2.77 44.69
CA LYS A 166 7.33 4.06 44.61
C LYS A 166 8.25 4.29 45.82
N LEU A 167 7.84 3.88 47.01
CA LEU A 167 8.67 3.92 48.23
C LEU A 167 9.87 2.98 48.10
N GLY A 168 9.71 1.80 47.51
CA GLY A 168 10.83 0.91 47.18
C GLY A 168 11.87 1.63 46.31
N VAL A 169 11.44 2.32 45.25
CA VAL A 169 12.36 3.12 44.42
C VAL A 169 13.00 4.27 45.21
N LEU A 170 12.22 4.97 46.04
CA LEU A 170 12.73 6.06 46.88
C LEU A 170 13.87 5.57 47.80
N ILE A 171 13.70 4.43 48.45
CA ILE A 171 14.71 3.81 49.32
C ILE A 171 15.97 3.43 48.54
N ILE A 172 15.80 2.85 47.34
CA ILE A 172 16.93 2.50 46.45
C ILE A 172 17.73 3.75 46.11
N VAL A 173 17.07 4.80 45.61
CA VAL A 173 17.72 6.06 45.23
C VAL A 173 18.46 6.68 46.41
N LYS A 174 17.82 6.72 47.59
CA LYS A 174 18.41 7.29 48.80
C LYS A 174 19.70 6.59 49.20
N ASN A 175 19.71 5.26 49.20
CA ASN A 175 20.87 4.47 49.61
C ASN A 175 21.99 4.48 48.55
N VAL A 176 21.66 4.48 47.26
CA VAL A 176 22.65 4.62 46.19
C VAL A 176 23.31 6.00 46.21
N GLU A 177 22.53 7.08 46.38
CA GLU A 177 23.08 8.43 46.49
C GLU A 177 23.93 8.61 47.77
N ALA A 178 23.59 7.94 48.87
CA ALA A 178 24.41 7.92 50.08
C ALA A 178 25.78 7.26 49.82
N VAL A 179 25.79 6.10 49.15
CA VAL A 179 27.03 5.39 48.76
C VAL A 179 27.87 6.22 47.80
N ASN A 180 27.25 6.85 46.80
CA ASN A 180 27.94 7.76 45.86
C ASN A 180 28.59 8.97 46.57
N LYS A 181 28.08 9.35 47.75
CA LYS A 181 28.64 10.40 48.63
C LYS A 181 29.62 9.85 49.68
N GLY A 182 30.04 8.59 49.58
CA GLY A 182 30.99 7.95 50.49
C GLY A 182 30.40 7.52 51.84
N LYS A 183 29.07 7.48 51.98
CA LYS A 183 28.40 7.00 53.21
C LYS A 183 28.07 5.51 53.13
N VAL A 184 27.92 4.86 54.29
CA VAL A 184 27.47 3.47 54.39
C VAL A 184 25.96 3.39 54.14
N ARG A 185 25.49 2.27 53.60
CA ARG A 185 24.06 1.98 53.39
C ARG A 185 23.31 1.93 54.72
N ASN A 186 22.04 2.33 54.71
CA ASN A 186 21.17 2.25 55.88
C ASN A 186 20.47 0.90 55.93
N GLU A 187 20.96 0.01 56.81
CA GLU A 187 20.43 -1.34 57.00
C GLU A 187 18.94 -1.38 57.39
N VAL A 188 18.44 -0.37 58.11
CA VAL A 188 17.02 -0.31 58.48
C VAL A 188 16.15 -0.04 57.25
N GLU A 189 16.58 0.86 56.38
CA GLU A 189 15.86 1.18 55.14
C GLU A 189 15.93 0.02 54.15
N ILE A 190 17.08 -0.67 54.06
CA ILE A 190 17.22 -1.88 53.24
C ILE A 190 16.24 -2.96 53.68
N LYS A 191 16.09 -3.21 54.99
CA LYS A 191 15.08 -4.17 55.49
C LYS A 191 13.65 -3.79 55.10
N ILE A 192 13.32 -2.50 55.07
CA ILE A 192 12.00 -2.02 54.61
C ILE A 192 11.83 -2.30 53.11
N LEU A 193 12.85 -2.02 52.31
CA LEU A 193 12.85 -2.32 50.88
C LEU A 193 12.67 -3.83 50.63
N ASP A 194 13.36 -4.66 51.40
CA ASP A 194 13.24 -6.12 51.31
C ASP A 194 11.82 -6.59 51.59
N ASN A 195 11.18 -6.04 52.63
CA ASN A 195 9.79 -6.35 52.98
C ASN A 195 8.79 -5.92 51.89
N ILE A 196 9.01 -4.75 51.27
CA ILE A 196 8.21 -4.29 50.11
C ILE A 196 8.36 -5.26 48.94
N PHE A 197 9.59 -5.68 48.63
CA PHE A 197 9.89 -6.57 47.52
C PHE A 197 9.34 -7.99 47.72
N THR A 198 9.54 -8.58 48.90
CA THR A 198 9.02 -9.91 49.24
C THR A 198 7.49 -9.90 49.31
N GLY A 199 6.89 -8.90 49.95
CA GLY A 199 5.43 -8.75 50.02
C GLY A 199 4.80 -8.61 48.62
N TYR A 200 5.47 -7.92 47.70
CA TYR A 200 5.03 -7.81 46.32
C TYR A 200 5.04 -9.17 45.59
N ILE A 201 6.14 -9.93 45.68
CA ILE A 201 6.24 -11.25 45.05
C ILE A 201 5.20 -12.21 45.65
N ALA A 202 5.04 -12.22 46.97
CA ALA A 202 4.05 -13.04 47.66
C ALA A 202 2.62 -12.75 47.18
N SER A 203 2.25 -11.47 47.07
CA SER A 203 0.94 -11.08 46.56
C SER A 203 0.69 -11.62 45.14
N LYS A 204 1.70 -11.59 44.27
CA LYS A 204 1.59 -12.15 42.91
C LYS A 204 1.48 -13.68 42.91
N ILE A 205 2.21 -14.39 43.76
CA ILE A 205 2.10 -15.86 43.91
C ILE A 205 0.70 -16.24 44.37
N ASN A 206 0.20 -15.58 45.44
CA ASN A 206 -1.12 -15.82 46.01
C ASN A 206 -2.23 -15.55 44.99
N LYS A 207 -2.11 -14.48 44.21
CA LYS A 207 -3.08 -14.12 43.16
C LYS A 207 -3.22 -15.18 42.07
N ILE A 208 -2.14 -15.92 41.76
CA ILE A 208 -2.13 -16.95 40.72
C ILE A 208 -2.45 -18.35 41.30
N GLY A 209 -2.43 -18.51 42.64
CA GLY A 209 -2.71 -19.77 43.32
C GLY A 209 -1.64 -20.82 43.04
N MET A 210 -0.36 -20.45 43.17
CA MET A 210 0.79 -21.27 42.74
C MET A 210 1.75 -21.65 43.88
N ASP A 211 1.29 -21.69 45.14
CA ASP A 211 2.18 -21.87 46.29
C ASP A 211 3.01 -23.16 46.25
N GLU A 212 2.39 -24.33 46.07
CA GLU A 212 3.11 -25.61 46.06
C GLU A 212 4.10 -25.71 44.88
N MET A 213 3.68 -25.27 43.69
CA MET A 213 4.54 -25.24 42.51
C MET A 213 5.71 -24.27 42.69
N PHE A 214 5.45 -23.13 43.32
CA PHE A 214 6.47 -22.14 43.63
C PHE A 214 7.54 -22.77 44.53
N GLU A 215 7.12 -23.37 45.65
CA GLU A 215 8.01 -24.02 46.62
C GLU A 215 8.83 -25.13 45.98
N LYS A 216 8.20 -25.98 45.17
CA LYS A 216 8.86 -27.17 44.64
C LYS A 216 9.75 -26.90 43.43
N TYR A 217 9.40 -25.93 42.57
CA TYR A 217 10.05 -25.80 41.26
C TYR A 217 10.55 -24.39 40.92
N LEU A 218 9.90 -23.35 41.42
CA LEU A 218 10.25 -21.98 41.03
C LEU A 218 11.22 -21.30 42.00
N ASP A 219 11.28 -21.73 43.24
CA ASP A 219 12.05 -21.01 44.25
C ASP A 219 13.57 -21.06 43.98
N SER A 220 14.11 -22.19 43.48
CA SER A 220 15.52 -22.36 43.05
C SER A 220 16.63 -21.97 44.05
N GLY A 221 16.29 -21.58 45.28
CA GLY A 221 17.21 -21.07 46.30
C GLY A 221 16.55 -20.84 47.67
N ASN A 222 15.36 -21.41 47.88
CA ASN A 222 14.56 -21.27 49.11
C ASN A 222 14.28 -19.81 49.53
N PHE A 223 14.08 -18.90 48.57
CA PHE A 223 13.60 -17.53 48.77
C PHE A 223 12.31 -17.49 49.60
N ARG A 224 11.54 -18.59 49.67
CA ARG A 224 10.37 -18.72 50.54
C ARG A 224 10.66 -18.39 52.01
N LYS A 225 11.88 -18.65 52.48
CA LYS A 225 12.33 -18.30 53.85
C LYS A 225 12.11 -16.83 54.20
N TYR A 226 12.11 -15.94 53.20
CA TYR A 226 11.88 -14.50 53.39
C TYR A 226 10.39 -14.12 53.50
N PHE A 227 9.45 -14.98 53.09
CA PHE A 227 8.02 -14.70 53.31
C PHE A 227 7.59 -14.99 54.76
N GLN A 228 8.30 -15.83 55.49
CA GLN A 228 8.02 -16.07 56.92
C GLN A 228 8.41 -14.87 57.80
N SER A 229 9.34 -14.05 57.31
CA SER A 229 9.84 -12.85 58.00
C SER A 229 9.27 -11.55 57.45
N MET A 230 8.39 -11.61 56.44
CA MET A 230 7.74 -10.43 55.89
C MET A 230 6.53 -10.03 56.75
N GLU A 231 6.34 -8.73 56.93
CA GLU A 231 5.12 -8.21 57.54
C GLU A 231 4.03 -8.08 56.47
N THR A 232 2.77 -8.21 56.87
CA THR A 232 1.63 -8.16 55.93
C THR A 232 1.50 -6.76 55.31
N LEU A 233 1.69 -6.67 53.99
CA LEU A 233 1.53 -5.45 53.20
C LEU A 233 0.38 -5.60 52.20
N GLU A 234 -0.40 -4.54 52.00
CA GLU A 234 -1.53 -4.54 51.10
C GLU A 234 -1.10 -4.21 49.65
N PHE A 235 -0.92 -5.26 48.85
CA PHE A 235 -0.69 -5.17 47.42
C PHE A 235 -1.94 -5.62 46.66
N GLY A 236 -2.75 -4.65 46.20
CA GLY A 236 -3.88 -4.84 45.28
C GLY A 236 -3.47 -4.67 43.81
N GLU A 237 -4.13 -3.77 43.06
CA GLU A 237 -3.80 -3.52 41.65
C GLU A 237 -2.70 -2.47 41.46
N VAL A 238 -1.55 -2.94 40.99
CA VAL A 238 -0.43 -2.08 40.59
C VAL A 238 -0.54 -1.72 39.12
N ARG A 239 -0.34 -0.46 38.79
CA ARG A 239 -0.31 0.04 37.41
C ARG A 239 0.93 -0.51 36.70
N LYS A 240 0.71 -1.18 35.56
CA LYS A 240 1.76 -1.84 34.74
C LYS A 240 2.97 -0.97 34.45
N TYR A 241 2.80 0.33 34.17
CA TYR A 241 3.92 1.21 33.85
C TYR A 241 4.81 1.49 35.07
N LEU A 242 4.24 1.58 36.28
CA LEU A 242 5.00 1.92 37.48
C LEU A 242 5.77 0.70 37.95
N GLU A 243 5.09 -0.45 37.92
CA GLU A 243 5.68 -1.76 38.10
C GLU A 243 6.85 -1.95 37.11
N LYS A 244 6.73 -1.48 35.85
CA LYS A 244 7.81 -1.54 34.85
C LYS A 244 9.01 -0.69 35.22
N ARG A 245 8.78 0.54 35.70
CA ARG A 245 9.89 1.42 36.10
C ARG A 245 10.58 0.90 37.35
N PHE A 246 9.81 0.32 38.28
CA PHE A 246 10.38 -0.36 39.44
C PHE A 246 11.27 -1.53 39.05
N TYR A 247 10.81 -2.36 38.10
CA TYR A 247 11.60 -3.45 37.54
C TYR A 247 12.92 -2.99 36.93
N GLU A 248 12.87 -1.96 36.08
CA GLU A 248 14.06 -1.37 35.46
C GLU A 248 15.06 -0.86 36.52
N VAL A 249 14.57 -0.21 37.59
CA VAL A 249 15.40 0.29 38.68
C VAL A 249 15.99 -0.84 39.54
N ILE A 250 15.19 -1.85 39.91
CA ILE A 250 15.65 -2.98 40.72
C ILE A 250 16.80 -3.71 40.04
N ILE A 251 16.71 -3.96 38.73
CA ILE A 251 17.75 -4.72 38.01
C ILE A 251 19.08 -4.00 37.96
N GLU A 252 19.05 -2.68 37.77
CA GLU A 252 20.28 -1.89 37.71
C GLU A 252 20.92 -1.72 39.10
N ASN A 253 20.16 -1.97 40.17
CA ASN A 253 20.58 -1.77 41.55
C ASN A 253 20.40 -3.04 42.38
N SER A 254 20.47 -4.23 41.77
CA SER A 254 20.20 -5.49 42.47
C SER A 254 21.17 -5.78 43.62
N GLN A 255 22.39 -5.24 43.53
CA GLN A 255 23.42 -5.34 44.56
C GLN A 255 23.13 -4.52 45.83
N ILE A 256 22.03 -3.77 45.87
CA ILE A 256 21.67 -2.97 47.04
C ILE A 256 21.24 -3.83 48.23
N SER A 257 20.68 -5.01 47.95
CA SER A 257 20.20 -5.99 48.92
C SER A 257 20.42 -7.40 48.40
N ASP A 258 20.93 -8.28 49.26
CA ASP A 258 21.08 -9.71 48.94
C ASP A 258 19.72 -10.37 48.71
N ILE A 259 18.66 -9.94 49.41
CA ILE A 259 17.29 -10.44 49.20
C ILE A 259 16.81 -10.07 47.80
N ILE A 260 17.04 -8.83 47.35
CA ILE A 260 16.70 -8.43 45.98
C ILE A 260 17.49 -9.26 44.97
N ALA A 261 18.80 -9.44 45.18
CA ALA A 261 19.64 -10.23 44.29
C ALA A 261 19.16 -11.69 44.18
N GLU A 262 18.81 -12.33 45.29
CA GLU A 262 18.27 -13.70 45.33
C GLU A 262 16.89 -13.79 44.64
N GLY A 263 16.00 -12.83 44.88
CA GLY A 263 14.63 -12.86 44.39
C GLY A 263 14.40 -12.27 43.00
N ILE A 264 15.43 -11.74 42.34
CA ILE A 264 15.27 -11.02 41.06
C ILE A 264 14.67 -11.90 39.95
N LYS A 265 15.06 -13.18 39.91
CA LYS A 265 14.51 -14.18 38.98
C LYS A 265 13.00 -14.35 39.17
N LEU A 266 12.55 -14.39 40.42
CA LEU A 266 11.13 -14.50 40.78
C LEU A 266 10.37 -13.23 40.40
N PHE A 267 10.99 -12.07 40.60
CA PHE A 267 10.41 -10.80 40.20
C PHE A 267 10.24 -10.69 38.68
N ILE A 268 11.20 -11.17 37.88
CA ILE A 268 11.07 -11.30 36.41
C ILE A 268 9.85 -12.15 36.04
N ILE A 269 9.71 -13.31 36.69
CA ILE A 269 8.65 -14.28 36.43
C ILE A 269 7.26 -13.71 36.79
N PHE A 270 7.11 -13.15 37.99
CA PHE A 270 5.82 -12.77 38.57
C PHE A 270 5.37 -11.33 38.30
N SER A 271 6.29 -10.42 37.94
CA SER A 271 5.88 -9.12 37.43
C SER A 271 5.17 -9.27 36.08
N GLY A 272 5.62 -10.20 35.24
CA GLY A 272 5.08 -10.43 33.90
C GLY A 272 5.21 -9.22 32.97
N ILE A 273 5.86 -8.12 33.39
CA ILE A 273 5.99 -6.88 32.63
C ILE A 273 6.92 -7.03 31.45
N GLU A 274 7.99 -7.80 31.67
CA GLU A 274 8.89 -8.23 30.61
C GLU A 274 8.11 -8.84 29.45
N PHE A 275 7.04 -9.56 29.78
CA PHE A 275 6.25 -10.39 28.90
C PHE A 275 4.78 -9.90 28.75
N SER A 276 4.50 -8.63 29.11
CA SER A 276 3.12 -8.12 29.16
C SER A 276 2.66 -7.59 27.79
N PRO A 277 1.50 -8.03 27.29
CA PRO A 277 0.97 -7.55 26.02
C PRO A 277 0.46 -6.12 26.18
N THR A 278 0.98 -5.21 25.38
CA THR A 278 0.37 -3.89 25.16
C THR A 278 -0.18 -3.74 23.74
N ASN A 279 0.08 -4.69 22.84
CA ASN A 279 -0.64 -4.89 21.57
C ASN A 279 -0.18 -6.19 20.88
N ASN A 280 -1.07 -6.83 20.11
CA ASN A 280 -0.84 -8.04 19.31
C ASN A 280 0.02 -7.81 18.04
N ASP A 281 0.92 -6.83 18.06
CA ASP A 281 1.72 -6.45 16.90
C ASP A 281 2.93 -7.39 16.68
N TYR A 282 3.34 -7.60 15.44
CA TYR A 282 4.48 -8.45 15.07
C TYR A 282 5.78 -8.01 15.77
N ASN A 283 5.97 -6.71 15.95
CA ASN A 283 7.09 -6.11 16.68
C ASN A 283 7.16 -6.56 18.15
N TYR A 284 6.01 -6.83 18.77
CA TYR A 284 5.94 -7.31 20.15
C TYR A 284 6.43 -8.74 20.26
N ARG A 285 6.04 -9.63 19.34
CA ARG A 285 6.41 -11.05 19.36
C ARG A 285 7.92 -11.27 19.22
N ASN A 286 8.59 -10.45 18.40
CA ASN A 286 10.05 -10.44 18.32
C ASN A 286 10.71 -9.93 19.60
N ARG A 287 10.12 -8.91 20.24
CA ARG A 287 10.61 -8.37 21.51
C ARG A 287 10.47 -9.38 22.65
N MET A 288 9.38 -10.14 22.67
CA MET A 288 9.12 -11.21 23.64
C MET A 288 10.11 -12.38 23.47
N PHE A 289 10.33 -12.83 22.23
CA PHE A 289 11.39 -13.80 21.92
C PHE A 289 12.76 -13.34 22.41
N LYS A 290 13.16 -12.12 22.04
CA LYS A 290 14.44 -11.53 22.42
C LYS A 290 14.60 -11.50 23.94
N LYS A 291 13.58 -11.08 24.69
CA LYS A 291 13.62 -11.04 26.16
C LYS A 291 13.74 -12.41 26.81
N ILE A 292 13.02 -13.42 26.31
CA ILE A 292 13.16 -14.80 26.84
C ILE A 292 14.60 -15.28 26.66
N MET A 293 15.18 -15.10 25.45
CA MET A 293 16.55 -15.50 25.17
C MET A 293 17.57 -14.71 26.01
N GLU A 294 17.47 -13.38 26.05
CA GLU A 294 18.35 -12.51 26.85
C GLU A 294 18.30 -12.86 28.33
N ASN A 295 17.11 -13.13 28.88
CA ASN A 295 16.99 -13.51 30.29
C ASN A 295 17.57 -14.90 30.58
N PHE A 296 17.40 -15.87 29.69
CA PHE A 296 17.99 -17.21 29.85
C PHE A 296 19.52 -17.17 29.74
N GLU A 297 20.08 -16.25 28.94
CA GLU A 297 21.53 -16.02 28.86
C GLU A 297 22.05 -15.25 30.08
N LYS A 298 21.30 -14.25 30.54
CA LYS A 298 21.73 -13.35 31.62
C LYS A 298 21.61 -13.96 33.02
N TYR A 299 20.58 -14.77 33.27
CA TYR A 299 20.29 -15.32 34.58
C TYR A 299 20.25 -16.85 34.55
N ASP A 300 20.84 -17.47 35.58
CA ASP A 300 20.81 -18.91 35.75
C ASP A 300 19.46 -19.36 36.34
N PHE A 301 18.45 -19.50 35.47
CA PHE A 301 17.14 -20.02 35.83
C PHE A 301 17.19 -21.54 36.06
N SER A 302 16.54 -22.00 37.13
CA SER A 302 16.34 -23.43 37.34
C SER A 302 15.51 -24.05 36.21
N HIS A 303 15.59 -25.37 36.04
CA HIS A 303 14.74 -26.10 35.11
C HIS A 303 13.25 -25.78 35.27
N GLY A 304 12.76 -25.70 36.52
CA GLY A 304 11.36 -25.38 36.81
C GLY A 304 10.98 -23.96 36.38
N GLN A 305 11.85 -22.98 36.64
CA GLN A 305 11.66 -21.59 36.21
C GLN A 305 11.67 -21.47 34.68
N LYS A 306 12.61 -22.13 33.99
CA LYS A 306 12.66 -22.18 32.52
C LYS A 306 11.39 -22.78 31.92
N THR A 307 10.94 -23.92 32.48
CA THR A 307 9.70 -24.60 32.05
C THR A 307 8.48 -23.69 32.20
N TYR A 308 8.35 -23.01 33.34
CA TYR A 308 7.28 -22.04 33.59
C TYR A 308 7.26 -20.90 32.56
N LEU A 309 8.42 -20.27 32.35
CA LEU A 309 8.54 -19.15 31.40
C LEU A 309 8.19 -19.60 29.97
N LEU A 310 8.64 -20.78 29.56
CA LEU A 310 8.31 -21.32 28.24
C LEU A 310 6.82 -21.62 28.07
N VAL A 311 6.17 -22.28 29.01
CA VAL A 311 4.73 -22.61 28.88
C VAL A 311 3.87 -21.34 28.84
N ASN A 312 4.11 -20.40 29.75
CA ASN A 312 3.27 -19.20 29.90
C ASN A 312 3.58 -18.10 28.87
N TYR A 313 4.82 -18.03 28.37
CA TYR A 313 5.26 -16.95 27.48
C TYR A 313 5.81 -17.48 26.14
N GLY A 314 6.55 -18.58 26.14
CA GLY A 314 7.15 -19.16 24.93
C GLY A 314 6.16 -19.81 23.95
N SER A 315 5.08 -20.42 24.44
CA SER A 315 4.08 -21.11 23.59
C SER A 315 3.48 -20.18 22.53
N ASN A 316 3.13 -18.94 22.90
CA ASN A 316 2.63 -17.93 21.98
C ASN A 316 3.61 -17.62 20.84
N ILE A 317 4.92 -17.61 21.11
CA ILE A 317 5.94 -17.35 20.08
C ILE A 317 5.96 -18.47 19.03
N ILE A 318 5.76 -19.72 19.42
CA ILE A 318 5.72 -20.86 18.48
C ILE A 318 4.58 -20.69 17.48
N PHE A 319 3.39 -20.32 17.95
CA PHE A 319 2.18 -20.24 17.11
C PHE A 319 2.04 -18.93 16.35
N GLU A 320 2.75 -17.88 16.75
CA GLU A 320 2.50 -16.52 16.25
C GLU A 320 3.72 -15.82 15.65
N ASN A 321 4.92 -16.37 15.82
CA ASN A 321 6.16 -15.82 15.25
C ASN A 321 6.87 -16.89 14.41
N LEU A 322 6.49 -17.00 13.14
CA LEU A 322 7.01 -18.00 12.21
C LEU A 322 8.54 -18.01 12.07
N LYS A 323 9.20 -16.86 12.24
CA LYS A 323 10.66 -16.75 12.13
C LYS A 323 11.39 -17.45 13.28
N ASN A 324 10.85 -17.30 14.50
CA ASN A 324 11.51 -17.77 15.72
C ASN A 324 10.86 -19.03 16.31
N SER A 325 9.77 -19.51 15.71
CA SER A 325 8.99 -20.66 16.18
C SER A 325 9.84 -21.93 16.30
N LYS A 326 10.67 -22.24 15.29
CA LYS A 326 11.57 -23.40 15.31
C LYS A 326 12.61 -23.33 16.43
N ILE A 327 13.11 -22.12 16.73
CA ILE A 327 14.11 -21.90 17.78
C ILE A 327 13.50 -22.16 19.15
N ILE A 328 12.33 -21.54 19.44
CA ILE A 328 11.64 -21.76 20.71
C ILE A 328 11.15 -23.21 20.83
N TYR A 329 10.69 -23.82 19.74
CA TYR A 329 10.32 -25.24 19.74
C TYR A 329 11.51 -26.13 20.15
N LYS A 330 12.70 -25.87 19.58
CA LYS A 330 13.93 -26.56 19.97
C LYS A 330 14.26 -26.31 21.45
N LEU A 331 14.14 -25.07 21.91
CA LEU A 331 14.40 -24.72 23.31
C LEU A 331 13.47 -25.44 24.29
N PHE A 332 12.17 -25.58 23.97
CA PHE A 332 11.23 -26.42 24.72
C PHE A 332 11.72 -27.87 24.79
N LYS A 333 12.09 -28.45 23.64
CA LYS A 333 12.59 -29.82 23.56
C LYS A 333 13.83 -30.04 24.41
N ASP A 334 14.78 -29.11 24.36
CA ASP A 334 16.05 -29.21 25.09
C ASP A 334 15.82 -29.11 26.61
N ILE A 335 15.01 -28.14 27.07
CA ILE A 335 14.69 -27.97 28.51
C ILE A 335 13.90 -29.17 29.04
N ILE A 336 12.91 -29.68 28.31
CA ILE A 336 12.16 -30.88 28.75
C ILE A 336 13.08 -32.09 28.96
N LYS A 337 14.10 -32.24 28.11
CA LYS A 337 15.08 -33.33 28.20
C LYS A 337 16.11 -33.12 29.31
N GLU A 338 16.41 -31.86 29.68
CA GLU A 338 17.30 -31.52 30.79
C GLU A 338 16.84 -32.15 32.12
N ASN A 339 15.53 -32.12 32.42
CA ASN A 339 14.98 -32.82 33.58
C ASN A 339 13.54 -33.33 33.34
N LEU A 340 13.45 -34.51 32.72
CA LEU A 340 12.18 -35.14 32.37
C LEU A 340 11.29 -35.42 33.59
N LYS A 341 11.86 -35.89 34.70
CA LYS A 341 11.09 -36.19 35.93
C LYS A 341 10.41 -34.92 36.44
N ASN A 342 11.16 -33.83 36.56
CA ASN A 342 10.64 -32.54 36.98
C ASN A 342 9.55 -32.02 36.02
N THR A 343 9.78 -32.11 34.70
CA THR A 343 8.76 -31.74 33.69
C THR A 343 7.46 -32.53 33.87
N LYS A 344 7.54 -33.85 34.08
CA LYS A 344 6.35 -34.70 34.30
C LYS A 344 5.60 -34.29 35.56
N GLU A 345 6.30 -34.00 36.66
CA GLU A 345 5.66 -33.58 37.90
C GLU A 345 5.01 -32.19 37.79
N ILE A 346 5.66 -31.23 37.11
CA ILE A 346 5.07 -29.90 36.80
C ILE A 346 3.80 -30.06 35.96
N LEU A 347 3.83 -30.90 34.92
CA LEU A 347 2.65 -31.19 34.09
C LEU A 347 1.52 -31.80 34.94
N CYS A 348 1.80 -32.86 35.69
CA CYS A 348 0.81 -33.56 36.51
C CYS A 348 0.13 -32.64 37.52
N TYR A 349 0.92 -31.82 38.22
CA TYR A 349 0.44 -30.84 39.18
C TYR A 349 -0.47 -29.81 38.52
N ASN A 350 -0.01 -29.15 37.45
CA ASN A 350 -0.79 -28.09 36.81
C ASN A 350 -2.08 -28.61 36.15
N LEU A 351 -2.10 -29.84 35.66
CA LEU A 351 -3.35 -30.47 35.22
C LEU A 351 -4.27 -30.79 36.41
N SER A 352 -3.77 -31.09 37.62
CA SER A 352 -4.64 -31.22 38.81
C SER A 352 -5.29 -29.91 39.19
N GLU A 353 -4.56 -28.80 39.01
CA GLU A 353 -5.03 -27.43 39.24
C GLU A 353 -5.85 -26.87 38.05
N ASN A 354 -6.31 -27.72 37.12
CA ASN A 354 -7.12 -27.34 35.96
C ASN A 354 -6.47 -26.30 35.02
N ARG A 355 -5.13 -26.24 34.95
CA ARG A 355 -4.40 -25.32 34.06
C ARG A 355 -4.09 -25.97 32.72
N LEU A 356 -4.93 -25.67 31.74
CA LEU A 356 -4.91 -26.28 30.40
C LEU A 356 -3.61 -26.00 29.63
N GLU A 357 -2.99 -24.83 29.84
CA GLU A 357 -1.82 -24.36 29.09
C GLU A 357 -0.63 -25.32 29.18
N TYR A 358 -0.50 -26.01 30.32
CA TYR A 358 0.54 -27.01 30.55
C TYR A 358 0.35 -28.28 29.72
N SER A 359 -0.84 -28.53 29.16
CA SER A 359 -1.06 -29.60 28.18
C SER A 359 -0.16 -29.46 26.95
N PHE A 360 0.40 -28.28 26.69
CA PHE A 360 1.40 -28.12 25.64
C PHE A 360 2.69 -28.93 25.91
N LEU A 361 3.06 -29.18 27.17
CA LEU A 361 4.18 -30.06 27.50
C LEU A 361 3.88 -31.51 27.10
N LEU A 362 2.61 -31.94 27.21
CA LEU A 362 2.18 -33.29 26.83
C LEU A 362 2.44 -33.56 25.35
N HIS A 363 2.27 -32.56 24.47
CA HIS A 363 2.63 -32.64 23.05
C HIS A 363 4.09 -33.09 22.86
N PHE A 364 5.04 -32.44 23.54
CA PHE A 364 6.46 -32.79 23.47
C PHE A 364 6.74 -34.17 24.04
N LEU A 365 6.12 -34.51 25.17
CA LEU A 365 6.31 -35.81 25.81
C LEU A 365 5.84 -36.96 24.90
N ILE A 366 4.73 -36.79 24.20
CA ILE A 366 4.21 -37.79 23.24
C ILE A 366 5.08 -37.82 21.99
N ARG A 367 5.31 -36.68 21.34
CA ARG A 367 6.04 -36.61 20.06
C ARG A 367 7.47 -37.16 20.14
N GLU A 368 8.12 -36.95 21.28
CA GLU A 368 9.50 -37.39 21.51
C GLU A 368 9.57 -38.77 22.21
N ASN A 369 8.45 -39.48 22.35
CA ASN A 369 8.35 -40.79 23.00
C ASN A 369 8.94 -40.82 24.43
N LEU A 370 8.70 -39.78 25.22
CA LEU A 370 9.23 -39.60 26.59
C LEU A 370 8.29 -40.13 27.69
N ILE A 371 7.10 -40.59 27.32
CA ILE A 371 6.11 -41.23 28.19
C ILE A 371 5.62 -42.53 27.55
N ASN A 372 5.21 -43.50 28.37
CA ASN A 372 4.62 -44.74 27.85
C ASN A 372 3.13 -44.57 27.52
N GLU A 373 2.53 -45.56 26.85
CA GLU A 373 1.15 -45.47 26.36
C GLU A 373 0.12 -45.32 27.50
N ASN A 374 0.35 -45.94 28.66
CA ASN A 374 -0.54 -45.80 29.82
C ASN A 374 -0.48 -44.38 30.41
N GLU A 375 0.72 -43.82 30.57
CA GLU A 375 0.93 -42.43 31.01
C GLU A 375 0.29 -41.44 30.02
N LYS A 376 0.54 -41.63 28.73
CA LYS A 376 -0.04 -40.83 27.64
C LYS A 376 -1.56 -40.82 27.72
N ASN A 377 -2.20 -41.98 27.78
CA ASN A 377 -3.67 -42.08 27.82
C ASN A 377 -4.26 -41.44 29.09
N LYS A 378 -3.61 -41.61 30.24
CA LYS A 378 -4.03 -40.98 31.51
C LYS A 378 -3.95 -39.46 31.45
N LEU A 379 -2.85 -38.91 30.94
CA LEU A 379 -2.62 -37.47 30.85
C LEU A 379 -3.50 -36.81 29.78
N LEU A 380 -3.70 -37.48 28.63
CA LEU A 380 -4.62 -37.02 27.59
C LEU A 380 -6.05 -36.92 28.11
N LYS A 381 -6.58 -37.98 28.74
CA LYS A 381 -7.93 -37.96 29.33
C LYS A 381 -8.13 -36.82 30.33
N LYS A 382 -7.11 -36.55 31.15
CA LYS A 382 -7.16 -35.44 32.11
C LYS A 382 -7.19 -34.08 31.38
N SER A 383 -6.33 -33.91 30.39
CA SER A 383 -6.27 -32.70 29.55
C SER A 383 -7.59 -32.47 28.78
N GLU A 384 -8.18 -33.52 28.23
CA GLU A 384 -9.48 -33.50 27.54
C GLU A 384 -10.61 -33.00 28.45
N SER A 385 -10.72 -33.57 29.66
CA SER A 385 -11.74 -33.16 30.63
C SER A 385 -11.62 -31.67 31.00
N ILE A 386 -10.40 -31.17 31.23
CA ILE A 386 -10.15 -29.76 31.53
C ILE A 386 -10.55 -28.88 30.34
N LEU A 387 -10.16 -29.26 29.12
CA LEU A 387 -10.50 -28.52 27.91
C LEU A 387 -12.02 -28.43 27.73
N ILE A 388 -12.74 -29.55 27.87
CA ILE A 388 -14.20 -29.60 27.74
C ILE A 388 -14.86 -28.69 28.78
N GLU A 389 -14.45 -28.76 30.05
CA GLU A 389 -15.02 -27.92 31.10
C GLU A 389 -14.76 -26.43 30.85
N GLN A 390 -13.55 -26.07 30.43
CA GLN A 390 -13.22 -24.68 30.10
C GLN A 390 -13.98 -24.18 28.86
N LEU A 391 -14.18 -25.03 27.84
CA LEU A 391 -14.99 -24.67 26.67
C LEU A 391 -16.47 -24.56 27.03
N LYS A 392 -17.02 -25.42 27.89
CA LYS A 392 -18.38 -25.30 28.43
C LYS A 392 -18.57 -23.92 29.07
N ARG A 393 -17.70 -23.54 30.01
CA ARG A 393 -17.74 -22.22 30.67
C ARG A 393 -17.59 -21.05 29.70
N LEU A 394 -16.73 -21.21 28.68
CA LEU A 394 -16.54 -20.19 27.64
C LEU A 394 -17.80 -20.00 26.80
N PHE A 395 -18.36 -21.10 26.28
CA PHE A 395 -19.60 -21.10 25.51
C PHE A 395 -20.83 -20.76 26.37
N GLU A 396 -20.67 -20.74 27.69
CA GLU A 396 -21.68 -20.23 28.60
C GLU A 396 -21.82 -18.72 28.66
N MET A 397 -20.79 -18.00 28.21
CA MET A 397 -20.82 -16.54 28.17
C MET A 397 -21.92 -16.06 27.22
N SER A 398 -22.60 -14.97 27.57
CA SER A 398 -23.63 -14.34 26.72
C SER A 398 -23.13 -13.88 25.35
N ALA A 399 -21.81 -13.88 25.13
CA ALA A 399 -21.19 -13.56 23.85
C ALA A 399 -21.32 -14.67 22.80
N TRP A 400 -21.77 -15.88 23.16
CA TRP A 400 -21.91 -17.02 22.26
C TRP A 400 -23.37 -17.38 22.01
N GLU A 401 -23.76 -17.39 20.74
CA GLU A 401 -25.09 -17.80 20.29
C GLU A 401 -25.02 -19.19 19.67
N TRP A 402 -25.91 -20.08 20.10
CA TRP A 402 -25.96 -21.48 19.67
C TRP A 402 -27.29 -21.80 19.01
N HIS A 403 -27.24 -22.48 17.88
CA HIS A 403 -28.40 -23.02 17.20
C HIS A 403 -28.15 -24.48 16.82
N PRO A 404 -28.88 -25.44 17.44
CA PRO A 404 -29.76 -25.33 18.61
C PRO A 404 -29.01 -25.12 19.95
N ALA A 405 -29.69 -24.52 20.93
CA ALA A 405 -29.07 -24.13 22.21
C ALA A 405 -28.63 -25.30 23.12
N ASN A 406 -29.21 -26.50 22.95
CA ASN A 406 -28.89 -27.68 23.75
C ASN A 406 -27.47 -28.21 23.53
N PHE A 407 -26.86 -27.92 22.37
CA PHE A 407 -25.48 -28.34 22.06
C PHE A 407 -24.40 -27.57 22.83
N ARG A 408 -24.75 -26.47 23.52
CA ARG A 408 -23.84 -25.66 24.34
C ARG A 408 -23.14 -26.45 25.45
N ASN A 409 -23.72 -27.57 25.88
CA ASN A 409 -23.14 -28.46 26.88
C ASN A 409 -22.06 -29.40 26.34
N LEU A 410 -21.76 -29.41 25.03
CA LEU A 410 -20.71 -30.23 24.40
C LEU A 410 -20.80 -31.75 24.64
N ASN A 411 -21.89 -32.28 25.21
CA ASN A 411 -21.98 -33.71 25.56
C ASN A 411 -22.03 -34.60 24.31
N PHE A 412 -22.57 -34.07 23.21
CA PHE A 412 -22.62 -34.73 21.89
C PHE A 412 -21.23 -35.11 21.35
N LEU A 413 -20.14 -34.47 21.81
CA LEU A 413 -18.78 -34.84 21.39
C LEU A 413 -18.38 -36.27 21.81
N GLN A 414 -19.15 -36.91 22.70
CA GLN A 414 -18.95 -38.30 23.08
C GLN A 414 -19.49 -39.29 22.03
N GLU A 415 -20.38 -38.85 21.14
CA GLU A 415 -20.98 -39.69 20.09
C GLU A 415 -19.97 -40.02 19.00
N ASN A 416 -20.04 -41.21 18.41
CA ASN A 416 -19.10 -41.63 17.36
C ASN A 416 -19.35 -40.87 16.05
N ASP A 417 -20.61 -40.74 15.66
CA ASP A 417 -21.03 -40.06 14.43
C ASP A 417 -21.82 -38.80 14.77
N ILE A 418 -21.24 -37.64 14.49
CA ILE A 418 -21.81 -36.32 14.81
C ILE A 418 -22.30 -35.69 13.51
N ASN A 419 -23.58 -35.30 13.47
CA ASN A 419 -24.10 -34.49 12.36
C ASN A 419 -23.79 -33.00 12.58
N TRP A 420 -22.69 -32.54 11.98
CA TRP A 420 -22.20 -31.17 12.11
C TRP A 420 -23.08 -30.12 11.42
N GLU A 421 -23.87 -30.49 10.41
CA GLU A 421 -24.68 -29.54 9.60
C GLU A 421 -25.81 -28.89 10.40
N ASN A 422 -26.21 -29.52 11.51
CA ASN A 422 -27.28 -29.02 12.37
C ASN A 422 -26.78 -28.15 13.53
N ILE A 423 -25.48 -27.81 13.59
CA ILE A 423 -24.88 -27.08 14.71
C ILE A 423 -24.22 -25.79 14.21
N PHE A 424 -24.72 -24.65 14.69
CA PHE A 424 -24.17 -23.32 14.39
C PHE A 424 -23.87 -22.56 15.68
N VAL A 425 -22.68 -21.96 15.73
CA VAL A 425 -22.17 -21.23 16.88
C VAL A 425 -21.57 -19.90 16.43
N SER A 426 -22.13 -18.79 16.89
CA SER A 426 -21.65 -17.44 16.53
C SER A 426 -21.07 -16.71 17.74
N CYS A 427 -19.97 -15.98 17.55
CA CYS A 427 -19.36 -15.13 18.57
C CYS A 427 -19.65 -13.65 18.32
N GLN A 428 -20.18 -12.94 19.32
CA GLN A 428 -20.41 -11.50 19.27
C GLN A 428 -19.44 -10.67 20.13
N GLY A 429 -18.62 -11.32 20.97
CA GLY A 429 -17.73 -10.65 21.92
C GLY A 429 -16.24 -10.86 21.63
N SER A 430 -15.50 -9.76 21.43
CA SER A 430 -14.05 -9.80 21.16
C SER A 430 -13.24 -10.48 22.27
N LYS A 431 -13.59 -10.28 23.54
CA LYS A 431 -12.94 -10.92 24.68
C LYS A 431 -13.10 -12.45 24.66
N ALA A 432 -14.29 -12.95 24.33
CA ALA A 432 -14.56 -14.38 24.26
C ALA A 432 -13.82 -15.05 23.09
N ALA A 433 -13.75 -14.36 21.94
CA ALA A 433 -12.97 -14.79 20.79
C ALA A 433 -11.47 -14.92 21.11
N ILE A 434 -10.89 -13.96 21.85
CA ILE A 434 -9.48 -14.01 22.28
C ILE A 434 -9.23 -15.23 23.18
N ILE A 435 -10.13 -15.51 24.13
CA ILE A 435 -10.00 -16.67 25.02
C ILE A 435 -10.03 -17.98 24.22
N LEU A 436 -10.93 -18.11 23.24
CA LEU A 436 -10.97 -19.29 22.37
C LEU A 436 -9.68 -19.42 21.55
N TRP A 437 -9.21 -18.30 21.01
CA TRP A 437 -7.99 -18.27 20.21
C TRP A 437 -6.75 -18.70 21.01
N GLU A 438 -6.62 -18.32 22.27
CA GLU A 438 -5.54 -18.81 23.14
C GLU A 438 -5.60 -20.34 23.31
N LYS A 439 -6.81 -20.89 23.51
CA LYS A 439 -7.02 -22.34 23.63
C LYS A 439 -6.77 -23.12 22.34
N SER A 440 -7.00 -22.49 21.19
CA SER A 440 -6.78 -23.11 19.86
C SER A 440 -5.35 -23.63 19.67
N LYS A 441 -4.36 -23.04 20.34
CA LYS A 441 -2.95 -23.47 20.31
C LYS A 441 -2.78 -24.86 20.93
N ILE A 442 -3.39 -25.07 22.09
CA ILE A 442 -3.39 -26.37 22.77
C ILE A 442 -4.19 -27.38 21.95
N ILE A 443 -5.36 -26.97 21.44
CA ILE A 443 -6.20 -27.82 20.59
C ILE A 443 -5.40 -28.34 19.39
N PHE A 444 -4.74 -27.44 18.68
CA PHE A 444 -3.91 -27.80 17.54
C PHE A 444 -2.72 -28.68 17.94
N SER A 445 -2.08 -28.45 19.10
CA SER A 445 -0.90 -29.24 19.49
C SER A 445 -1.23 -30.72 19.78
N LEU A 446 -2.40 -31.01 20.34
CA LEU A 446 -2.79 -32.37 20.73
C LEU A 446 -3.73 -33.05 19.72
N LEU A 447 -4.04 -32.38 18.60
CA LEU A 447 -4.92 -32.86 17.54
C LEU A 447 -4.57 -34.29 17.05
N LYS A 448 -3.29 -34.53 16.74
CA LYS A 448 -2.85 -35.84 16.23
C LYS A 448 -2.92 -36.97 17.26
N TYR A 449 -3.04 -36.66 18.55
CA TYR A 449 -2.90 -37.65 19.63
C TYR A 449 -4.20 -38.02 20.32
N SER A 450 -5.30 -37.29 20.08
CA SER A 450 -6.59 -37.53 20.74
C SER A 450 -7.77 -37.31 19.79
N ASN A 451 -8.67 -38.30 19.76
CA ASN A 451 -9.94 -38.21 19.03
C ASN A 451 -10.84 -37.09 19.59
N MET A 452 -10.82 -36.84 20.90
CA MET A 452 -11.60 -35.74 21.48
C MET A 452 -11.09 -34.38 21.01
N TYR A 453 -9.77 -34.21 20.94
CA TYR A 453 -9.16 -33.00 20.37
C TYR A 453 -9.49 -32.84 18.88
N GLN A 454 -9.58 -33.93 18.11
CA GLN A 454 -10.04 -33.92 16.70
C GLN A 454 -11.49 -33.47 16.59
N LYS A 455 -12.40 -34.01 17.40
CA LYS A 455 -13.81 -33.59 17.42
C LYS A 455 -13.98 -32.13 17.82
N ILE A 456 -13.20 -31.64 18.79
CA ILE A 456 -13.21 -30.22 19.16
C ILE A 456 -12.68 -29.37 18.00
N PHE A 457 -11.60 -29.80 17.34
CA PHE A 457 -11.10 -29.11 16.16
C PHE A 457 -12.15 -29.06 15.04
N GLN A 458 -12.84 -30.17 14.75
CA GLN A 458 -13.96 -30.23 13.81
C GLN A 458 -15.09 -29.28 14.20
N LEU A 459 -15.52 -29.26 15.47
CA LEU A 459 -16.52 -28.32 15.99
C LEU A 459 -16.12 -26.87 15.69
N LEU A 460 -14.87 -26.52 15.96
CA LEU A 460 -14.36 -25.17 15.78
C LEU A 460 -14.25 -24.76 14.30
N ILE A 461 -14.01 -25.70 13.39
CA ILE A 461 -13.94 -25.42 11.95
C ILE A 461 -15.32 -25.40 11.29
N ARG A 462 -16.19 -26.34 11.66
CA ARG A 462 -17.48 -26.57 10.99
C ARG A 462 -18.59 -25.67 11.53
N CYS A 463 -18.61 -25.41 12.84
CA CYS A 463 -19.77 -24.80 13.48
C CYS A 463 -19.50 -23.39 14.00
N VAL A 464 -18.24 -23.00 14.25
CA VAL A 464 -17.90 -21.70 14.85
C VAL A 464 -17.64 -20.63 13.80
N GLU A 465 -18.47 -19.59 13.81
CA GLU A 465 -18.34 -18.44 12.92
C GLU A 465 -17.71 -17.21 13.61
N ARG A 466 -17.20 -16.28 12.79
CA ARG A 466 -16.68 -14.95 13.19
C ARG A 466 -15.45 -14.95 14.11
N VAL A 467 -14.80 -16.10 14.29
CA VAL A 467 -13.53 -16.21 15.03
C VAL A 467 -12.45 -16.74 14.10
N ASN A 468 -11.38 -15.98 13.91
CA ASN A 468 -10.26 -16.44 13.09
C ASN A 468 -9.28 -17.26 13.95
N ILE A 469 -9.30 -18.58 13.75
CA ILE A 469 -8.44 -19.54 14.43
C ILE A 469 -7.68 -20.37 13.39
N PHE A 470 -6.55 -20.93 13.83
CA PHE A 470 -5.71 -21.80 13.00
C PHE A 470 -5.26 -21.16 11.67
N GLU A 471 -4.82 -19.90 11.72
CA GLU A 471 -4.02 -19.31 10.64
C GLU A 471 -2.74 -20.12 10.45
N ASP A 472 -2.25 -20.25 9.22
CA ASP A 472 -0.96 -20.89 8.89
C ASP A 472 -0.83 -22.36 9.33
N ILE A 473 -1.93 -23.12 9.26
CA ILE A 473 -1.97 -24.53 9.66
C ILE A 473 -0.81 -25.33 9.06
N PHE A 474 -0.57 -25.24 7.74
CA PHE A 474 0.48 -26.02 7.07
C PHE A 474 1.88 -25.71 7.63
N ILE A 475 2.20 -24.44 7.87
CA ILE A 475 3.48 -24.05 8.47
C ILE A 475 3.57 -24.58 9.91
N LYS A 476 2.46 -24.54 10.66
CA LYS A 476 2.38 -25.07 12.03
C LYS A 476 2.50 -26.58 12.07
N TYR A 477 1.99 -27.32 11.08
CA TYR A 477 2.22 -28.78 10.95
C TYR A 477 3.70 -29.10 10.86
N SER A 478 4.45 -28.33 10.05
CA SER A 478 5.91 -28.48 9.96
C SER A 478 6.62 -28.26 11.28
N ILE A 479 6.23 -27.24 12.04
CA ILE A 479 6.88 -26.92 13.32
C ILE A 479 6.47 -27.93 14.41
N ILE A 480 5.16 -28.10 14.61
CA ILE A 480 4.57 -28.84 15.73
C ILE A 480 4.67 -30.35 15.53
N TYR A 481 4.48 -30.85 14.31
CA TYR A 481 4.50 -32.30 14.03
C TYR A 481 5.72 -32.76 13.24
N GLY A 482 6.45 -31.85 12.59
CA GLY A 482 7.65 -32.19 11.79
C GLY A 482 7.32 -32.75 10.42
N ILE A 483 6.05 -32.70 10.02
CA ILE A 483 5.62 -33.06 8.67
C ILE A 483 5.99 -31.90 7.76
N THR A 484 6.87 -32.08 6.79
CA THR A 484 7.23 -31.03 5.83
C THR A 484 6.64 -31.26 4.45
N ASP A 485 6.18 -32.48 4.19
CA ASP A 485 5.58 -32.87 2.93
C ASP A 485 4.15 -32.33 2.82
N LEU A 486 3.87 -31.56 1.77
CA LEU A 486 2.58 -30.91 1.56
C LEU A 486 1.47 -31.95 1.33
N ARG A 487 1.75 -33.02 0.57
CA ARG A 487 0.77 -34.06 0.26
C ARG A 487 0.32 -34.75 1.55
N GLN A 488 1.28 -35.15 2.38
CA GLN A 488 0.99 -35.73 3.69
C GLN A 488 0.17 -34.80 4.59
N MET A 489 0.41 -33.48 4.57
CA MET A 489 -0.41 -32.53 5.33
C MET A 489 -1.85 -32.45 4.82
N LEU A 490 -2.05 -32.45 3.50
CA LEU A 490 -3.37 -32.44 2.87
C LEU A 490 -4.14 -33.71 3.24
N ASP A 491 -3.51 -34.88 3.12
CA ASP A 491 -4.11 -36.17 3.46
C ASP A 491 -4.46 -36.25 4.96
N GLU A 492 -3.61 -35.73 5.85
CA GLU A 492 -3.90 -35.67 7.29
C GLU A 492 -5.13 -34.79 7.59
N LEU A 493 -5.20 -33.59 7.01
CA LEU A 493 -6.35 -32.71 7.17
C LEU A 493 -7.63 -33.33 6.62
N TRP A 494 -7.53 -34.05 5.51
CA TRP A 494 -8.65 -34.80 4.93
C TRP A 494 -9.12 -35.94 5.85
N ASN A 495 -8.18 -36.71 6.39
CA ASN A 495 -8.47 -37.82 7.32
C ASN A 495 -9.14 -37.37 8.62
N TYR A 496 -8.96 -36.11 9.02
CA TYR A 496 -9.73 -35.51 10.12
C TYR A 496 -11.16 -35.11 9.71
N ASN A 497 -11.66 -35.54 8.54
CA ASN A 497 -12.99 -35.25 8.04
C ASN A 497 -13.31 -33.74 8.07
N LEU A 498 -12.41 -32.93 7.52
CA LEU A 498 -12.56 -31.48 7.41
C LEU A 498 -13.17 -31.10 6.04
N PRO A 499 -13.95 -30.00 5.96
CA PRO A 499 -14.46 -29.53 4.67
C PRO A 499 -13.34 -29.24 3.68
N ILE A 500 -13.48 -29.68 2.43
CA ILE A 500 -12.46 -29.44 1.39
C ILE A 500 -12.24 -27.95 1.14
N SER A 501 -13.29 -27.12 1.26
CA SER A 501 -13.18 -25.66 1.17
C SER A 501 -12.30 -25.07 2.26
N PHE A 502 -12.33 -25.62 3.47
CA PHE A 502 -11.44 -25.21 4.55
C PHE A 502 -9.99 -25.58 4.23
N ILE A 503 -9.74 -26.82 3.79
CA ILE A 503 -8.39 -27.29 3.41
C ILE A 503 -7.83 -26.40 2.30
N ASN A 504 -8.61 -26.13 1.25
CA ASN A 504 -8.23 -25.28 0.13
C ASN A 504 -7.99 -23.82 0.56
N LYS A 505 -8.83 -23.27 1.43
CA LYS A 505 -8.59 -21.94 2.01
C LYS A 505 -7.26 -21.88 2.75
N LYS A 506 -6.94 -22.89 3.56
CA LYS A 506 -5.67 -22.97 4.29
C LYS A 506 -4.48 -23.22 3.38
N TYR A 507 -4.68 -23.93 2.28
CA TYR A 507 -3.68 -24.09 1.25
C TYR A 507 -3.36 -22.74 0.57
N PHE A 508 -4.39 -21.92 0.28
CA PHE A 508 -4.17 -20.59 -0.27
C PHE A 508 -3.44 -19.66 0.72
N GLU A 509 -3.76 -19.71 2.01
CA GLU A 509 -2.98 -19.02 3.06
C GLU A 509 -1.50 -19.49 3.08
N TYR A 510 -1.26 -20.78 2.82
CA TYR A 510 0.07 -21.38 2.77
C TYR A 510 0.88 -20.85 1.58
N ILE A 511 0.39 -20.96 0.35
CA ILE A 511 1.12 -20.53 -0.86
C ILE A 511 1.32 -19.01 -0.99
N GLU A 512 0.60 -18.21 -0.20
CA GLU A 512 0.86 -16.77 -0.08
C GLU A 512 2.15 -16.46 0.70
N LYS A 513 2.69 -17.41 1.46
CA LYS A 513 3.80 -17.19 2.41
C LYS A 513 5.11 -17.87 2.03
N ILE A 514 5.12 -18.67 0.97
CA ILE A 514 6.26 -19.52 0.59
C ILE A 514 6.52 -19.40 -0.91
N ASP A 515 7.76 -19.67 -1.26
CA ASP A 515 8.22 -19.72 -2.63
C ASP A 515 7.86 -21.08 -3.28
N ASN A 516 7.98 -21.16 -4.61
CA ASN A 516 7.75 -22.38 -5.41
C ASN A 516 6.27 -22.81 -5.56
N ASN A 517 5.38 -21.84 -5.76
CA ASN A 517 3.94 -22.07 -5.94
C ASN A 517 3.60 -23.00 -7.11
N ASN A 518 4.43 -23.10 -8.15
CA ASN A 518 4.14 -23.98 -9.28
C ASN A 518 4.15 -25.47 -8.88
N GLU A 519 5.15 -25.91 -8.10
CA GLU A 519 5.24 -27.29 -7.63
C GLU A 519 4.18 -27.59 -6.57
N ASN A 520 3.98 -26.66 -5.62
CA ASN A 520 2.92 -26.79 -4.62
C ASN A 520 1.53 -26.85 -5.26
N ASN A 521 1.28 -26.07 -6.32
CA ASN A 521 0.02 -26.10 -7.06
C ASN A 521 -0.18 -27.46 -7.73
N LYS A 522 0.89 -28.08 -8.23
CA LYS A 522 0.82 -29.43 -8.80
C LYS A 522 0.39 -30.47 -7.77
N ILE A 523 1.04 -30.49 -6.60
CA ILE A 523 0.69 -31.42 -5.50
C ILE A 523 -0.75 -31.21 -5.05
N TRP A 524 -1.18 -29.95 -4.93
CA TRP A 524 -2.55 -29.63 -4.55
C TRP A 524 -3.57 -30.04 -5.63
N MET A 525 -3.26 -29.87 -6.91
CA MET A 525 -4.12 -30.35 -8.00
C MET A 525 -4.21 -31.88 -8.02
N GLU A 526 -3.11 -32.60 -7.79
CA GLU A 526 -3.12 -34.07 -7.65
C GLU A 526 -4.03 -34.51 -6.50
N PHE A 527 -3.97 -33.83 -5.35
CA PHE A 527 -4.90 -34.05 -4.23
C PHE A 527 -6.36 -33.77 -4.62
N LEU A 528 -6.62 -32.69 -5.35
CA LEU A 528 -7.98 -32.37 -5.80
C LEU A 528 -8.54 -33.35 -6.82
N HIS A 529 -7.72 -33.92 -7.70
CA HIS A 529 -8.17 -34.95 -8.64
C HIS A 529 -8.67 -36.22 -7.93
N GLU A 530 -8.16 -36.51 -6.73
CA GLU A 530 -8.66 -37.62 -5.90
C GLU A 530 -9.97 -37.29 -5.16
N HIS A 531 -10.33 -36.00 -5.08
CA HIS A 531 -11.46 -35.47 -4.30
C HIS A 531 -12.33 -34.50 -5.11
N GLU A 532 -12.46 -34.75 -6.42
CA GLU A 532 -13.20 -33.84 -7.32
C GLU A 532 -14.68 -33.72 -6.95
N LYS A 533 -15.29 -34.82 -6.50
CA LYS A 533 -16.69 -34.84 -6.10
C LYS A 533 -16.94 -33.80 -5.00
N GLU A 534 -16.13 -33.84 -3.94
CA GLU A 534 -16.25 -32.95 -2.80
C GLU A 534 -15.83 -31.52 -3.16
N LEU A 535 -14.84 -31.35 -4.05
CA LEU A 535 -14.47 -30.04 -4.59
C LEU A 535 -15.67 -29.37 -5.29
N TYR A 536 -16.33 -30.07 -6.20
CA TYR A 536 -17.46 -29.51 -6.94
C TYR A 536 -18.69 -29.32 -6.05
N GLU A 537 -18.97 -30.24 -5.12
CA GLU A 537 -20.01 -30.02 -4.10
C GLU A 537 -19.74 -28.74 -3.28
N SER A 538 -18.47 -28.41 -3.00
CA SER A 538 -18.11 -27.18 -2.29
C SER A 538 -18.41 -25.92 -3.10
N PHE A 539 -18.36 -25.97 -4.43
CA PHE A 539 -18.69 -24.82 -5.28
C PHE A 539 -20.17 -24.45 -5.16
N GLU A 540 -21.03 -25.43 -4.90
CA GLU A 540 -22.47 -25.28 -4.74
C GLU A 540 -22.90 -25.06 -3.29
N ASN A 541 -22.22 -25.64 -2.29
CA ASN A 541 -22.74 -25.64 -0.93
C ASN A 541 -22.01 -24.69 0.04
N ASP A 542 -20.74 -24.36 -0.23
CA ASP A 542 -19.91 -23.64 0.73
C ASP A 542 -19.88 -22.12 0.49
N ILE A 543 -19.74 -21.34 1.57
CA ILE A 543 -19.53 -19.89 1.52
C ILE A 543 -18.06 -19.61 1.18
N ILE A 544 -17.77 -19.41 -0.10
CA ILE A 544 -16.42 -19.15 -0.61
C ILE A 544 -16.24 -17.65 -0.90
N SER A 545 -15.19 -17.04 -0.35
CA SER A 545 -14.89 -15.63 -0.62
C SER A 545 -14.40 -15.41 -2.06
N SER A 546 -14.67 -14.24 -2.65
CA SER A 546 -14.26 -13.93 -4.03
C SER A 546 -12.76 -14.13 -4.29
N LYS A 547 -11.90 -13.78 -3.31
CA LYS A 547 -10.44 -14.00 -3.40
C LYS A 547 -10.08 -15.49 -3.58
N VAL A 548 -10.83 -16.36 -2.91
CA VAL A 548 -10.62 -17.82 -3.00
C VAL A 548 -11.12 -18.33 -4.36
N ILE A 549 -12.26 -17.81 -4.85
CA ILE A 549 -12.75 -18.11 -6.20
C ILE A 549 -11.72 -17.71 -7.26
N GLU A 550 -11.13 -16.53 -7.15
CA GLU A 550 -10.07 -16.09 -8.06
C GLU A 550 -8.89 -17.07 -8.09
N LYS A 551 -8.47 -17.60 -6.93
CA LYS A 551 -7.40 -18.60 -6.85
C LYS A 551 -7.79 -19.91 -7.53
N TYR A 552 -9.01 -20.41 -7.32
CA TYR A 552 -9.52 -21.59 -8.04
C TYR A 552 -9.48 -21.38 -9.55
N VAL A 553 -10.03 -20.27 -10.05
CA VAL A 553 -10.04 -19.93 -11.48
C VAL A 553 -8.62 -19.83 -12.04
N ASN A 554 -7.72 -19.19 -11.31
CA ASN A 554 -6.34 -18.97 -11.76
C ASN A 554 -5.51 -20.25 -11.79
N ILE A 555 -5.67 -21.14 -10.83
CA ILE A 555 -4.83 -22.33 -10.70
C ILE A 555 -5.42 -23.49 -11.50
N LEU A 556 -6.74 -23.74 -11.37
CA LEU A 556 -7.39 -24.91 -11.96
C LEU A 556 -7.73 -24.71 -13.44
N TYR A 557 -8.21 -23.52 -13.84
CA TYR A 557 -8.87 -23.30 -15.14
C TYR A 557 -8.13 -22.35 -16.10
N SER A 558 -7.04 -21.70 -15.69
CA SER A 558 -6.29 -20.79 -16.57
C SER A 558 -5.52 -21.51 -17.69
N LYS A 559 -5.28 -22.81 -17.51
CA LYS A 559 -4.70 -23.74 -18.46
C LYS A 559 -5.52 -25.02 -18.41
N ASP A 560 -5.40 -25.85 -19.45
CA ASP A 560 -6.01 -27.17 -19.43
C ASP A 560 -5.25 -28.09 -18.47
N ASN A 561 -5.76 -28.21 -17.24
CA ASN A 561 -5.23 -29.06 -16.19
C ASN A 561 -6.13 -30.30 -15.93
N GLY A 562 -7.10 -30.58 -16.80
CA GLY A 562 -7.96 -31.77 -16.67
C GLY A 562 -9.14 -31.67 -15.70
N PHE A 563 -9.45 -30.47 -15.16
CA PHE A 563 -10.66 -30.24 -14.36
C PHE A 563 -11.89 -29.98 -15.25
N ASP A 564 -13.08 -30.34 -14.76
CA ASP A 564 -14.32 -30.23 -15.53
C ASP A 564 -14.79 -28.77 -15.66
N TYR A 565 -14.73 -28.25 -16.88
CA TYR A 565 -15.21 -26.91 -17.22
C TYR A 565 -16.73 -26.75 -17.07
N VAL A 566 -17.51 -27.85 -17.03
CA VAL A 566 -18.96 -27.82 -16.76
C VAL A 566 -19.26 -27.34 -15.34
N LYS A 567 -18.27 -27.42 -14.42
CA LYS A 567 -18.37 -26.96 -13.03
C LYS A 567 -17.99 -25.51 -12.84
N LEU A 568 -17.23 -24.92 -13.76
CA LEU A 568 -16.82 -23.52 -13.71
C LEU A 568 -18.00 -22.50 -13.69
N PRO A 569 -19.14 -22.72 -14.38
CA PRO A 569 -20.32 -21.86 -14.26
C PRO A 569 -20.92 -21.77 -12.85
N GLU A 570 -20.72 -22.76 -11.97
CA GLU A 570 -21.19 -22.70 -10.57
C GLU A 570 -20.46 -21.59 -9.79
N LEU A 571 -19.17 -21.39 -10.07
CA LEU A 571 -18.35 -20.32 -9.49
C LEU A 571 -18.73 -18.94 -10.05
N LEU A 572 -19.16 -18.87 -11.32
CA LEU A 572 -19.57 -17.62 -11.97
C LEU A 572 -20.70 -16.92 -11.20
N ILE A 573 -21.63 -17.68 -10.63
CA ILE A 573 -22.78 -17.16 -9.88
C ILE A 573 -22.33 -16.37 -8.64
N ARG A 574 -21.23 -16.77 -8.01
CA ARG A 574 -20.77 -16.29 -6.69
C ARG A 574 -19.57 -15.34 -6.76
N ALA A 575 -18.91 -15.26 -7.91
CA ALA A 575 -17.75 -14.43 -8.15
C ALA A 575 -18.08 -12.91 -8.13
N ASP A 576 -17.09 -12.08 -7.76
CA ASP A 576 -17.17 -10.64 -8.02
C ASP A 576 -17.01 -10.32 -9.51
N ILE A 577 -17.25 -9.06 -9.89
CA ILE A 577 -17.25 -8.65 -11.30
C ILE A 577 -15.89 -8.84 -12.01
N THR A 578 -14.78 -8.74 -11.29
CA THR A 578 -13.44 -8.91 -11.87
C THR A 578 -13.20 -10.37 -12.20
N VAL A 579 -13.53 -11.25 -11.27
CA VAL A 579 -13.40 -12.70 -11.43
C VAL A 579 -14.41 -13.23 -12.45
N LYS A 580 -15.63 -12.69 -12.47
CA LYS A 580 -16.67 -13.00 -13.47
C LYS A 580 -16.18 -12.77 -14.90
N ASN A 581 -15.57 -11.62 -15.18
CA ASN A 581 -15.01 -11.33 -16.50
C ASN A 581 -13.89 -12.31 -16.88
N LYS A 582 -13.10 -12.76 -15.90
CA LYS A 582 -12.05 -13.77 -16.13
C LYS A 582 -12.63 -15.14 -16.44
N ILE A 583 -13.67 -15.56 -15.73
CA ILE A 583 -14.40 -16.80 -16.03
C ILE A 583 -15.03 -16.72 -17.42
N GLU A 584 -15.61 -15.56 -17.79
CA GLU A 584 -16.14 -15.31 -19.12
C GLU A 584 -15.08 -15.54 -20.21
N GLU A 585 -13.88 -14.96 -20.07
CA GLU A 585 -12.77 -15.15 -21.01
C GLU A 585 -12.35 -16.62 -21.17
N ILE A 586 -12.32 -17.38 -20.06
CA ILE A 586 -12.00 -18.82 -20.12
C ILE A 586 -13.11 -19.59 -20.86
N LEU A 587 -14.37 -19.29 -20.54
CA LEU A 587 -15.53 -19.96 -21.15
C LEU A 587 -15.71 -19.62 -22.63
N LYS A 588 -15.30 -18.43 -23.10
CA LYS A 588 -15.30 -18.09 -24.54
C LYS A 588 -14.61 -19.16 -25.39
N ASN A 589 -13.54 -19.75 -24.87
CA ASN A 589 -12.75 -20.80 -25.55
C ASN A 589 -13.36 -22.21 -25.44
N GLN A 590 -14.46 -22.40 -24.70
CA GLN A 590 -15.10 -23.71 -24.48
C GLN A 590 -16.34 -23.94 -25.37
N MET A 591 -16.45 -23.22 -26.49
CA MET A 591 -17.62 -23.27 -27.40
C MET A 591 -17.99 -24.69 -27.88
N ASN A 592 -16.98 -25.55 -28.07
CA ASN A 592 -17.18 -26.90 -28.58
C ASN A 592 -17.71 -27.89 -27.51
N ASN A 593 -17.76 -27.49 -26.23
CA ASN A 593 -18.27 -28.33 -25.14
C ASN A 593 -19.80 -28.15 -25.00
N ALA A 594 -20.57 -29.15 -25.41
CA ALA A 594 -22.04 -29.12 -25.38
C ALA A 594 -22.63 -28.98 -23.96
N GLN A 595 -22.00 -29.60 -22.96
CA GLN A 595 -22.50 -29.57 -21.58
C GLN A 595 -22.27 -28.19 -20.92
N VAL A 596 -21.15 -27.55 -21.22
CA VAL A 596 -20.89 -26.15 -20.79
C VAL A 596 -21.95 -25.21 -21.37
N ARG A 597 -22.30 -25.36 -22.65
CA ARG A 597 -23.34 -24.56 -23.29
C ARG A 597 -24.69 -24.71 -22.61
N LEU A 598 -25.13 -25.94 -22.37
CA LEU A 598 -26.41 -26.23 -21.69
C LEU A 598 -26.47 -25.58 -20.30
N LYS A 599 -25.38 -25.63 -19.54
CA LYS A 599 -25.35 -25.05 -18.19
C LYS A 599 -25.35 -23.52 -18.20
N ILE A 600 -24.68 -22.89 -19.17
CA ILE A 600 -24.75 -21.44 -19.37
C ILE A 600 -26.14 -21.00 -19.84
N GLU A 601 -26.79 -21.79 -20.70
CA GLU A 601 -28.18 -21.55 -21.12
C GLU A 601 -29.17 -21.70 -19.95
N GLU A 602 -28.95 -22.65 -19.04
CA GLU A 602 -29.73 -22.78 -17.81
C GLU A 602 -29.56 -21.56 -16.90
N ILE A 603 -28.31 -21.13 -16.69
CA ILE A 603 -28.01 -19.93 -15.88
C ILE A 603 -28.62 -18.67 -16.50
N SER A 604 -28.64 -18.55 -17.82
CA SER A 604 -29.27 -17.41 -18.53
C SER A 604 -30.78 -17.29 -18.31
N LYS A 605 -31.44 -18.34 -17.79
CA LYS A 605 -32.88 -18.35 -17.51
C LYS A 605 -33.22 -18.01 -16.05
N ASN A 606 -32.21 -17.83 -15.19
CA ASN A 606 -32.39 -17.57 -13.75
C ASN A 606 -32.36 -16.05 -13.42
N GLN A 607 -33.13 -15.62 -12.41
CA GLN A 607 -33.44 -14.21 -12.06
C GLN A 607 -32.29 -13.37 -11.44
N ASN A 608 -31.04 -13.50 -11.88
CA ASN A 608 -29.90 -12.75 -11.31
C ASN A 608 -29.20 -11.86 -12.35
N ASP A 609 -29.60 -10.57 -12.43
CA ASP A 609 -29.28 -9.61 -13.49
C ASP A 609 -27.81 -9.58 -13.97
N SER A 610 -26.84 -9.67 -13.05
CA SER A 610 -25.41 -9.58 -13.40
C SER A 610 -24.83 -10.85 -14.03
N VAL A 611 -25.33 -12.02 -13.60
CA VAL A 611 -24.86 -13.33 -14.10
C VAL A 611 -25.58 -13.64 -15.41
N GLU A 612 -26.86 -13.29 -15.48
CA GLU A 612 -27.69 -13.41 -16.67
C GLU A 612 -27.12 -12.61 -17.85
N SER A 613 -26.66 -11.37 -17.62
CA SER A 613 -26.01 -10.56 -18.66
C SER A 613 -24.73 -11.22 -19.20
N ILE A 614 -23.88 -11.77 -18.33
CA ILE A 614 -22.64 -12.45 -18.76
C ILE A 614 -22.95 -13.75 -19.52
N ALA A 615 -23.89 -14.56 -19.02
CA ALA A 615 -24.34 -15.77 -19.70
C ALA A 615 -24.95 -15.45 -21.07
N SER A 616 -25.78 -14.42 -21.15
CA SER A 616 -26.38 -13.93 -22.40
C SER A 616 -25.32 -13.43 -23.39
N ASN A 617 -24.30 -12.73 -22.90
CA ASN A 617 -23.18 -12.27 -23.72
C ASN A 617 -22.32 -13.43 -24.25
N LEU A 618 -22.07 -14.46 -23.45
CA LEU A 618 -21.39 -15.69 -23.90
C LEU A 618 -22.19 -16.42 -24.98
N ILE A 619 -23.49 -16.61 -24.78
CA ILE A 619 -24.38 -17.22 -25.78
C ILE A 619 -24.38 -16.40 -27.07
N LYS A 620 -24.46 -15.06 -26.96
CA LYS A 620 -24.39 -14.15 -28.10
C LYS A 620 -23.04 -14.23 -28.81
N TYR A 621 -21.93 -14.30 -28.06
CA TYR A 621 -20.58 -14.44 -28.58
C TYR A 621 -20.42 -15.74 -29.39
N TRP A 622 -20.81 -16.89 -28.84
CA TRP A 622 -20.74 -18.17 -29.55
C TRP A 622 -21.63 -18.20 -30.80
N LYS A 623 -22.85 -17.67 -30.72
CA LYS A 623 -23.72 -17.51 -31.89
C LYS A 623 -23.12 -16.60 -32.96
N ASN A 624 -22.38 -15.56 -32.55
CA ASN A 624 -21.69 -14.67 -33.49
C ASN A 624 -20.50 -15.36 -34.17
N ILE A 625 -19.71 -16.18 -33.46
CA ILE A 625 -18.63 -16.97 -34.07
C ILE A 625 -19.20 -17.95 -35.09
N GLU A 626 -20.25 -18.69 -34.73
CA GLU A 626 -20.92 -19.62 -35.65
C GLU A 626 -21.52 -18.89 -36.87
N ALA A 627 -21.94 -17.64 -36.70
CA ALA A 627 -22.37 -16.78 -37.79
C ALA A 627 -21.20 -16.26 -38.65
N GLN A 628 -20.05 -15.91 -38.05
CA GLN A 628 -18.85 -15.43 -38.74
C GLN A 628 -18.24 -16.49 -39.66
N GLU A 629 -18.14 -17.75 -39.22
CA GLU A 629 -17.67 -18.86 -40.06
C GLU A 629 -18.55 -19.07 -41.31
N LYS A 630 -19.84 -18.73 -41.23
CA LYS A 630 -20.77 -18.75 -42.37
C LYS A 630 -20.64 -17.51 -43.29
N ILE A 631 -20.06 -16.40 -42.81
CA ILE A 631 -19.93 -15.11 -43.54
C ILE A 631 -18.63 -15.02 -44.34
N GLU A 632 -17.51 -15.57 -43.85
CA GLU A 632 -16.21 -15.52 -44.55
C GLU A 632 -16.21 -16.23 -45.92
N GLY A 633 -17.19 -17.07 -46.19
CA GLY A 633 -17.37 -17.78 -47.47
C GLY A 633 -18.23 -17.06 -48.54
N LEU A 634 -18.82 -15.90 -48.25
CA LEU A 634 -19.76 -15.23 -49.17
C LEU A 634 -19.06 -14.16 -50.03
N THR A 635 -18.96 -14.40 -51.34
CA THR A 635 -18.29 -13.50 -52.31
C THR A 635 -19.22 -12.78 -53.29
N ASP A 636 -20.47 -13.23 -53.48
CA ASP A 636 -21.43 -12.62 -54.41
C ASP A 636 -22.37 -11.60 -53.73
N LEU A 637 -22.73 -10.53 -54.45
CA LEU A 637 -23.58 -9.45 -53.93
C LEU A 637 -25.03 -9.90 -53.65
N ASN A 638 -25.57 -10.83 -54.43
CA ASN A 638 -26.93 -11.34 -54.21
C ASN A 638 -26.97 -12.32 -53.04
N ASP A 639 -25.94 -13.15 -52.88
CA ASP A 639 -25.82 -14.05 -51.74
C ASP A 639 -25.71 -13.28 -50.41
N ILE A 640 -25.02 -12.12 -50.40
CA ILE A 640 -24.97 -11.22 -49.24
C ILE A 640 -26.35 -10.62 -48.94
N ILE A 641 -27.13 -10.28 -49.97
CA ILE A 641 -28.49 -9.74 -49.79
C ILE A 641 -29.44 -10.81 -49.25
N ASP A 642 -29.43 -12.02 -49.82
CA ASP A 642 -30.28 -13.14 -49.39
C ASP A 642 -29.92 -13.63 -47.99
N TYR A 643 -28.63 -13.74 -47.69
CA TYR A 643 -28.15 -14.07 -46.35
C TYR A 643 -28.57 -13.02 -45.32
N ALA A 644 -28.45 -11.73 -45.66
CA ALA A 644 -28.78 -10.66 -44.74
C ALA A 644 -30.31 -10.46 -44.57
N ASP A 645 -31.13 -10.73 -45.58
CA ASP A 645 -32.59 -10.70 -45.46
C ASP A 645 -33.14 -11.83 -44.55
N ASN A 646 -32.44 -12.97 -44.50
CA ASN A 646 -32.72 -14.09 -43.60
C ASN A 646 -32.35 -13.81 -42.13
N LEU A 647 -31.44 -12.87 -41.86
CA LEU A 647 -31.05 -12.46 -40.50
C LEU A 647 -32.03 -11.46 -39.86
N CYS A 648 -32.90 -10.81 -40.65
CA CYS A 648 -33.88 -9.86 -40.14
C CYS A 648 -35.03 -10.55 -39.38
N LEU A 649 -34.90 -10.65 -38.06
CA LEU A 649 -35.95 -11.01 -37.09
C LEU A 649 -36.98 -9.88 -36.85
N GLU A 650 -38.16 -10.21 -36.33
CA GLU A 650 -39.21 -9.24 -35.95
C GLU A 650 -38.69 -8.16 -34.98
N LYS A 651 -37.82 -8.54 -34.04
CA LYS A 651 -37.20 -7.59 -33.09
C LYS A 651 -36.36 -6.51 -33.76
N HIS A 652 -35.81 -6.75 -34.95
CA HIS A 652 -35.07 -5.74 -35.73
C HIS A 652 -36.02 -4.71 -36.37
N GLU A 653 -37.22 -5.14 -36.76
CA GLU A 653 -38.29 -4.27 -37.22
C GLU A 653 -38.80 -3.38 -36.07
N GLU A 654 -38.98 -3.94 -34.88
CA GLU A 654 -39.38 -3.18 -33.67
C GLU A 654 -38.33 -2.15 -33.23
N ASN A 655 -37.05 -2.47 -33.36
CA ASN A 655 -35.94 -1.60 -32.94
C ASN A 655 -35.39 -0.72 -34.09
N ALA A 656 -36.06 -0.69 -35.23
CA ALA A 656 -35.81 0.25 -36.32
C ALA A 656 -36.34 1.65 -35.96
N VAL A 657 -35.58 2.38 -35.15
CA VAL A 657 -35.98 3.67 -34.61
C VAL A 657 -36.30 4.70 -35.71
N PHE A 658 -37.34 5.50 -35.47
CA PHE A 658 -37.78 6.58 -36.36
C PHE A 658 -38.17 6.13 -37.78
N SER A 659 -38.54 4.86 -37.96
CA SER A 659 -38.95 4.28 -39.26
C SER A 659 -40.17 4.95 -39.90
N THR A 660 -41.04 5.59 -39.11
CA THR A 660 -42.17 6.41 -39.61
C THR A 660 -41.76 7.83 -40.03
N GLU A 661 -40.59 8.31 -39.58
CA GLU A 661 -40.14 9.68 -39.77
C GLU A 661 -38.92 9.81 -40.72
N VAL A 662 -38.26 8.68 -41.02
CA VAL A 662 -37.07 8.59 -41.87
C VAL A 662 -37.28 7.48 -42.90
N ASP A 663 -37.02 7.79 -44.17
CA ASP A 663 -37.13 6.82 -45.27
C ASP A 663 -35.95 5.82 -45.26
N TYR A 664 -36.21 4.58 -44.84
CA TYR A 664 -35.24 3.47 -44.86
C TYR A 664 -34.96 2.91 -46.26
N ASN A 665 -35.74 3.29 -47.28
CA ASN A 665 -35.48 2.95 -48.69
C ASN A 665 -34.63 4.01 -49.40
N SER A 666 -34.04 4.96 -48.67
CA SER A 666 -33.32 6.11 -49.26
C SER A 666 -31.87 5.81 -49.69
N ILE A 667 -31.37 4.60 -49.47
CA ILE A 667 -29.97 4.22 -49.71
C ILE A 667 -29.87 3.40 -50.99
N ARG A 668 -29.00 3.84 -51.92
CA ARG A 668 -28.69 3.10 -53.15
C ARG A 668 -27.53 2.12 -52.96
N LEU A 669 -27.48 1.12 -53.82
CA LEU A 669 -26.30 0.26 -53.99
C LEU A 669 -25.15 1.06 -54.60
N LYS A 670 -23.92 0.70 -54.25
CA LYS A 670 -22.71 1.32 -54.75
C LYS A 670 -22.56 1.09 -56.25
N GLY A 671 -22.48 2.17 -57.03
CA GLY A 671 -22.29 2.10 -58.48
C GLY A 671 -23.58 1.88 -59.30
N GLU A 672 -24.73 1.67 -58.64
CA GLU A 672 -26.02 1.45 -59.29
C GLU A 672 -27.08 2.46 -58.84
N ASN A 673 -28.16 2.59 -59.63
CA ASN A 673 -29.35 3.34 -59.21
C ASN A 673 -30.36 2.50 -58.42
N LYS A 674 -30.09 1.20 -58.23
CA LYS A 674 -30.94 0.27 -57.46
C LYS A 674 -30.81 0.57 -55.95
N ARG A 675 -31.91 0.42 -55.20
CA ARG A 675 -31.98 0.71 -53.76
C ARG A 675 -31.71 -0.55 -52.92
N ILE A 676 -31.13 -0.37 -51.74
CA ILE A 676 -31.01 -1.43 -50.73
C ILE A 676 -32.39 -1.69 -50.12
N PRO A 677 -32.81 -2.96 -49.93
CA PRO A 677 -34.05 -3.27 -49.24
C PRO A 677 -34.16 -2.61 -47.87
N SER A 678 -35.30 -1.99 -47.53
CA SER A 678 -35.47 -1.33 -46.23
C SER A 678 -35.24 -2.26 -45.05
N LYS A 679 -35.58 -3.55 -45.18
CA LYS A 679 -35.43 -4.57 -44.13
C LYS A 679 -33.97 -4.66 -43.66
N LEU A 680 -33.05 -4.65 -44.62
CA LEU A 680 -31.60 -4.69 -44.37
C LEU A 680 -31.08 -3.43 -43.67
N ILE A 681 -31.57 -2.25 -44.05
CA ILE A 681 -31.19 -0.97 -43.40
C ILE A 681 -31.77 -0.88 -41.97
N LYS A 682 -32.95 -1.46 -41.74
CA LYS A 682 -33.55 -1.60 -40.39
C LYS A 682 -32.73 -2.53 -39.51
N TYR A 683 -32.25 -3.65 -40.05
CA TYR A 683 -31.27 -4.51 -39.38
C TYR A 683 -30.00 -3.74 -39.03
N TYR A 684 -29.40 -3.03 -40.00
CA TYR A 684 -28.19 -2.24 -39.77
C TYR A 684 -28.30 -1.26 -38.58
N ILE A 685 -29.41 -0.54 -38.45
CA ILE A 685 -29.62 0.38 -37.32
C ILE A 685 -29.94 -0.37 -36.02
N SER A 686 -30.84 -1.34 -36.07
CA SER A 686 -31.30 -2.06 -34.87
C SER A 686 -30.20 -2.93 -34.26
N GLU A 687 -29.37 -3.58 -35.06
CA GLU A 687 -28.27 -4.42 -34.61
C GLU A 687 -27.24 -3.62 -33.80
N TYR A 688 -26.90 -2.41 -34.26
CA TYR A 688 -26.07 -1.51 -33.45
C TYR A 688 -26.78 -1.06 -32.17
N ILE A 689 -28.08 -0.76 -32.19
CA ILE A 689 -28.83 -0.39 -30.98
C ILE A 689 -28.84 -1.54 -29.95
N LEU A 690 -28.93 -2.78 -30.41
CA LEU A 690 -28.96 -3.99 -29.59
C LEU A 690 -27.57 -4.50 -29.16
N SER A 691 -26.48 -3.89 -29.62
CA SER A 691 -25.12 -4.26 -29.21
C SER A 691 -24.84 -3.82 -27.76
N GLU A 692 -24.25 -4.69 -26.96
CA GLU A 692 -23.82 -4.33 -25.59
C GLU A 692 -22.47 -3.60 -25.60
N ASP A 693 -21.60 -3.99 -26.54
CA ASP A 693 -20.23 -3.47 -26.68
C ASP A 693 -20.05 -2.50 -27.84
N ILE A 694 -19.01 -1.65 -27.72
CA ILE A 694 -18.49 -0.81 -28.80
C ILE A 694 -17.61 -1.68 -29.71
N ARG A 695 -18.19 -2.17 -30.80
CA ARG A 695 -17.47 -2.98 -31.78
C ARG A 695 -17.96 -2.73 -33.20
N SER A 696 -17.15 -3.09 -34.18
CA SER A 696 -17.65 -3.34 -35.53
C SER A 696 -18.43 -4.65 -35.56
N ILE A 697 -19.44 -4.71 -36.42
CA ILE A 697 -20.27 -5.91 -36.64
C ILE A 697 -20.09 -6.27 -38.11
N ASP A 698 -19.68 -7.50 -38.39
CA ASP A 698 -19.19 -7.85 -39.73
C ASP A 698 -20.28 -7.79 -40.80
N VAL A 699 -21.51 -8.22 -40.48
CA VAL A 699 -22.67 -8.05 -41.36
C VAL A 699 -22.93 -6.57 -41.64
N CYS A 700 -22.87 -5.70 -40.63
CA CYS A 700 -23.00 -4.27 -40.83
C CYS A 700 -21.86 -3.67 -41.67
N ASN A 701 -20.62 -4.18 -41.52
CA ASN A 701 -19.49 -3.78 -42.37
C ASN A 701 -19.77 -4.12 -43.85
N LYS A 702 -20.34 -5.29 -44.13
CA LYS A 702 -20.73 -5.69 -45.49
C LYS A 702 -21.83 -4.80 -46.06
N ILE A 703 -22.84 -4.44 -45.24
CA ILE A 703 -23.87 -3.46 -45.64
C ILE A 703 -23.24 -2.10 -45.97
N GLU A 704 -22.28 -1.63 -45.17
CA GLU A 704 -21.53 -0.40 -45.44
C GLU A 704 -20.71 -0.48 -46.74
N GLU A 705 -20.16 -1.64 -47.10
CA GLU A 705 -19.38 -1.87 -48.33
C GLU A 705 -20.22 -1.78 -49.61
N ILE A 706 -21.44 -2.33 -49.58
CA ILE A 706 -22.36 -2.34 -50.73
C ILE A 706 -23.22 -1.07 -50.83
N ALA A 707 -23.34 -0.28 -49.76
CA ALA A 707 -24.12 0.95 -49.75
C ALA A 707 -23.41 2.12 -50.43
N GLN A 708 -24.19 2.96 -51.12
CA GLN A 708 -23.72 4.23 -51.60
C GLN A 708 -23.42 5.15 -50.41
N LYS A 709 -22.13 5.47 -50.24
CA LYS A 709 -21.56 6.09 -49.03
C LYS A 709 -22.25 7.40 -48.66
N GLU A 710 -22.51 8.27 -49.64
CA GLU A 710 -23.17 9.57 -49.43
C GLU A 710 -24.64 9.42 -49.00
N ASP A 711 -25.34 8.40 -49.53
CA ASP A 711 -26.75 8.17 -49.21
C ASP A 711 -26.88 7.60 -47.80
N LEU A 712 -26.05 6.60 -47.45
CA LEU A 712 -25.97 6.04 -46.09
C LEU A 712 -25.63 7.12 -45.05
N ARG A 713 -24.65 8.00 -45.35
CA ARG A 713 -24.30 9.12 -44.46
C ARG A 713 -25.46 10.10 -44.26
N LYS A 714 -26.20 10.46 -45.32
CA LYS A 714 -27.38 11.32 -45.22
C LYS A 714 -28.49 10.66 -44.40
N PHE A 715 -28.70 9.37 -44.60
CA PHE A 715 -29.66 8.57 -43.86
C PHE A 715 -29.32 8.56 -42.36
N VAL A 716 -28.09 8.19 -41.98
CA VAL A 716 -27.65 8.17 -40.57
C VAL A 716 -27.73 9.57 -39.95
N LYS A 717 -27.41 10.62 -40.69
CA LYS A 717 -27.59 12.01 -40.22
C LYS A 717 -29.06 12.31 -39.90
N LYS A 718 -30.02 11.90 -40.75
CA LYS A 718 -31.46 12.08 -40.46
C LYS A 718 -31.88 11.34 -39.19
N ILE A 719 -31.41 10.10 -39.00
CA ILE A 719 -31.64 9.32 -37.77
C ILE A 719 -31.08 10.07 -36.55
N PHE A 720 -29.86 10.61 -36.65
CA PHE A 720 -29.24 11.41 -35.59
C PHE A 720 -30.04 12.67 -35.24
N GLU A 721 -30.55 13.42 -36.23
CA GLU A 721 -31.39 14.61 -35.97
C GLU A 721 -32.70 14.25 -35.24
N ARG A 722 -33.30 13.08 -35.55
CA ARG A 722 -34.46 12.56 -34.80
C ARG A 722 -34.10 12.14 -33.38
N TRP A 723 -32.94 11.53 -33.19
CA TRP A 723 -32.43 11.22 -31.87
C TRP A 723 -32.15 12.48 -31.04
N LYS A 724 -31.64 13.54 -31.68
CA LYS A 724 -31.49 14.86 -31.06
C LYS A 724 -32.83 15.49 -30.70
N ALA A 725 -33.84 15.42 -31.58
CA ALA A 725 -35.19 15.91 -31.30
C ALA A 725 -35.84 15.18 -30.10
N SER A 726 -35.51 13.91 -29.90
CA SER A 726 -35.88 13.12 -28.71
C SER A 726 -34.93 13.32 -27.50
N LYS A 727 -34.19 14.43 -27.47
CA LYS A 727 -33.30 14.85 -26.37
C LYS A 727 -32.23 13.81 -25.98
N PHE A 728 -31.68 13.10 -26.98
CA PHE A 728 -30.61 12.11 -26.80
C PHE A 728 -30.94 11.05 -25.75
N ASN A 729 -32.07 10.36 -25.92
CA ASN A 729 -32.45 9.24 -25.07
C ASN A 729 -31.28 8.22 -24.99
N PRO A 730 -30.74 7.91 -23.79
CA PRO A 730 -29.59 7.02 -23.62
C PRO A 730 -29.78 5.61 -24.19
N LYS A 731 -31.02 5.13 -24.33
CA LYS A 731 -31.35 3.84 -24.97
C LYS A 731 -30.74 3.72 -26.36
N TYR A 732 -30.60 4.82 -27.09
CA TYR A 732 -30.09 4.83 -28.46
C TYR A 732 -28.65 5.35 -28.57
N LYS A 733 -27.87 5.35 -27.48
CA LYS A 733 -26.48 5.82 -27.45
C LYS A 733 -25.61 5.17 -28.54
N ASN A 734 -25.89 3.92 -28.91
CA ASN A 734 -25.14 3.18 -29.93
C ASN A 734 -25.32 3.72 -31.35
N LEU A 735 -26.26 4.64 -31.59
CA LEU A 735 -26.35 5.38 -32.85
C LEU A 735 -25.08 6.20 -33.15
N PHE A 736 -24.23 6.44 -32.15
CA PHE A 736 -22.89 6.97 -32.38
C PHE A 736 -22.03 6.06 -33.26
N ILE A 737 -22.20 4.74 -33.22
CA ILE A 737 -21.39 3.79 -34.01
C ILE A 737 -21.58 4.04 -35.51
N PRO A 738 -22.80 3.91 -36.09
CA PRO A 738 -22.98 4.18 -37.51
C PRO A 738 -22.72 5.65 -37.86
N LEU A 739 -22.98 6.61 -36.95
CA LEU A 739 -22.68 8.02 -37.18
C LEU A 739 -21.18 8.26 -37.38
N ILE A 740 -20.35 7.75 -36.46
CA ILE A 740 -18.90 7.94 -36.48
C ILE A 740 -18.25 7.13 -37.60
N ARG A 741 -18.70 5.91 -37.85
CA ARG A 741 -18.14 5.06 -38.92
C ARG A 741 -18.36 5.65 -40.31
N THR A 742 -19.57 6.15 -40.59
CA THR A 742 -19.93 6.68 -41.92
C THR A 742 -19.50 8.14 -42.13
N ALA A 743 -19.14 8.85 -41.06
CA ALA A 743 -18.74 10.26 -41.09
C ALA A 743 -17.45 10.49 -41.91
N SER A 744 -17.41 11.60 -42.64
CA SER A 744 -16.15 12.16 -43.17
C SER A 744 -15.28 12.72 -42.04
N LEU A 745 -13.98 12.89 -42.26
CA LEU A 745 -13.08 13.50 -41.26
C LEU A 745 -13.54 14.88 -40.80
N LYS A 746 -14.11 15.68 -41.72
CA LYS A 746 -14.70 16.98 -41.37
C LYS A 746 -15.82 16.85 -40.33
N GLN A 747 -16.71 15.87 -40.51
CA GLN A 747 -17.80 15.61 -39.57
C GLN A 747 -17.32 14.99 -38.25
N ILE A 748 -16.23 14.24 -38.27
CA ILE A 748 -15.58 13.75 -37.05
C ILE A 748 -15.10 14.92 -36.19
N TYR A 749 -14.49 15.95 -36.78
CA TYR A 749 -14.12 17.14 -36.01
C TYR A 749 -15.33 17.91 -35.46
N GLU A 750 -16.49 17.83 -36.10
CA GLU A 750 -17.75 18.38 -35.58
C GLU A 750 -18.25 17.63 -34.33
N MET A 751 -17.70 16.45 -33.99
CA MET A 751 -18.02 15.74 -32.75
C MET A 751 -17.70 16.55 -31.49
N ILE A 752 -16.75 17.49 -31.55
CA ILE A 752 -16.52 18.43 -30.44
C ILE A 752 -17.81 19.18 -30.11
N ASN A 753 -18.50 19.69 -31.14
CA ASN A 753 -19.75 20.42 -30.96
C ASN A 753 -20.87 19.51 -30.44
N ILE A 754 -20.89 18.24 -30.86
CA ILE A 754 -21.88 17.26 -30.35
C ILE A 754 -21.63 16.96 -28.88
N VAL A 755 -20.36 16.73 -28.49
CA VAL A 755 -19.97 16.52 -27.09
C VAL A 755 -20.26 17.76 -26.25
N ASP A 756 -19.92 18.96 -26.72
CA ASP A 756 -20.22 20.22 -26.05
C ASP A 756 -21.73 20.37 -25.82
N MET A 757 -22.53 20.22 -26.88
CA MET A 757 -24.00 20.28 -26.81
C MET A 757 -24.56 19.28 -25.79
N LEU A 758 -24.08 18.04 -25.79
CA LEU A 758 -24.51 17.02 -24.83
C LEU A 758 -24.16 17.38 -23.39
N VAL A 759 -22.99 17.98 -23.16
CA VAL A 759 -22.52 18.36 -21.82
C VAL A 759 -23.22 19.63 -21.33
N SER A 760 -23.31 20.68 -22.16
CA SER A 760 -23.79 22.01 -21.72
C SER A 760 -25.29 22.20 -21.86
N GLU A 761 -25.91 21.73 -22.94
CA GLU A 761 -27.32 22.00 -23.23
C GLU A 761 -28.24 20.88 -22.72
N TYR A 762 -27.82 19.62 -22.86
CA TYR A 762 -28.66 18.46 -22.53
C TYR A 762 -28.28 17.75 -21.22
N ASN A 763 -27.14 18.08 -20.60
CA ASN A 763 -26.61 17.44 -19.39
C ASN A 763 -26.52 15.89 -19.49
N LYS A 764 -26.12 15.36 -20.66
CA LYS A 764 -26.01 13.93 -20.98
C LYS A 764 -24.53 13.48 -21.03
N ILE A 765 -23.80 13.71 -19.94
CA ILE A 765 -22.35 13.51 -19.87
C ILE A 765 -21.93 12.04 -20.10
N ALA A 766 -22.72 11.07 -19.61
CA ALA A 766 -22.44 9.65 -19.84
C ALA A 766 -22.60 9.24 -21.32
N VAL A 767 -23.57 9.83 -22.02
CA VAL A 767 -23.80 9.59 -23.46
C VAL A 767 -22.66 10.21 -24.29
N ALA A 768 -22.20 11.41 -23.90
CA ALA A 768 -21.02 12.03 -24.49
C ALA A 768 -19.75 11.19 -24.29
N ALA A 769 -19.52 10.68 -23.07
CA ALA A 769 -18.40 9.79 -22.76
C ALA A 769 -18.44 8.49 -23.58
N TYR A 770 -19.64 7.93 -23.83
CA TYR A 770 -19.81 6.79 -24.71
C TYR A 770 -19.43 7.14 -26.16
N GLY A 771 -19.94 8.24 -26.71
CA GLY A 771 -19.61 8.70 -28.06
C GLY A 771 -18.11 8.95 -28.28
N ILE A 772 -17.40 9.42 -27.24
CA ILE A 772 -15.93 9.57 -27.26
C ILE A 772 -15.24 8.22 -27.42
N ARG A 773 -15.66 7.19 -26.69
CA ARG A 773 -15.09 5.84 -26.82
C ARG A 773 -15.35 5.23 -28.20
N VAL A 774 -16.49 5.51 -28.81
CA VAL A 774 -16.82 5.02 -30.16
C VAL A 774 -15.85 5.53 -31.24
N LEU A 775 -15.17 6.66 -31.02
CA LEU A 775 -14.17 7.18 -31.96
C LEU A 775 -13.01 6.19 -32.21
N THR A 776 -12.75 5.24 -31.30
CA THR A 776 -11.70 4.22 -31.47
C THR A 776 -11.96 3.28 -32.65
N LEU A 777 -13.22 3.15 -33.11
CA LEU A 777 -13.57 2.34 -34.28
C LEU A 777 -13.03 2.90 -35.60
N ARG A 778 -12.44 4.10 -35.58
CA ARG A 778 -11.81 4.74 -36.74
C ARG A 778 -10.35 4.32 -36.89
N LYS A 779 -9.93 4.17 -38.15
CA LYS A 779 -8.55 3.78 -38.51
C LYS A 779 -7.60 4.97 -38.54
N GLU A 780 -8.12 6.20 -38.64
CA GLU A 780 -7.34 7.43 -38.74
C GLU A 780 -6.74 7.85 -37.39
N VAL A 781 -5.69 7.13 -36.96
CA VAL A 781 -5.04 7.25 -35.65
C VAL A 781 -4.70 8.70 -35.27
N LYS A 782 -4.10 9.46 -36.19
CA LYS A 782 -3.64 10.83 -35.92
C LYS A 782 -4.81 11.77 -35.69
N GLU A 783 -5.76 11.81 -36.63
CA GLU A 783 -6.91 12.71 -36.61
C GLU A 783 -7.78 12.45 -35.39
N ILE A 784 -8.03 11.17 -35.10
CA ILE A 784 -8.85 10.73 -33.96
C ILE A 784 -8.12 10.95 -32.65
N GLY A 785 -6.84 10.60 -32.57
CA GLY A 785 -6.08 10.81 -31.35
C GLY A 785 -5.92 12.29 -31.00
N ILE A 786 -5.79 13.20 -31.99
CA ILE A 786 -5.81 14.66 -31.75
C ILE A 786 -7.12 15.08 -31.10
N LEU A 787 -8.24 14.57 -31.62
CA LEU A 787 -9.57 14.85 -31.10
C LEU A 787 -9.73 14.32 -29.66
N LEU A 788 -9.35 13.07 -29.41
CA LEU A 788 -9.38 12.44 -28.08
C LEU A 788 -8.47 13.17 -27.08
N ASN A 789 -7.26 13.53 -27.48
CA ASN A 789 -6.36 14.32 -26.65
C ASN A 789 -6.95 15.70 -26.33
N GLY A 790 -7.65 16.30 -27.29
CA GLY A 790 -8.45 17.51 -27.08
C GLY A 790 -9.51 17.34 -25.99
N PHE A 791 -10.23 16.21 -25.97
CA PHE A 791 -11.22 15.91 -24.92
C PHE A 791 -10.55 15.72 -23.54
N SER A 792 -9.44 15.00 -23.47
CA SER A 792 -8.70 14.76 -22.22
C SER A 792 -8.16 16.07 -21.59
N LEU A 793 -7.68 17.00 -22.41
CA LEU A 793 -7.04 18.23 -21.94
C LEU A 793 -7.99 19.40 -21.68
N ASN A 794 -9.09 19.52 -22.44
CA ASN A 794 -9.91 20.73 -22.41
C ASN A 794 -11.17 20.63 -21.53
N TYR A 795 -11.61 19.42 -21.16
CA TYR A 795 -12.82 19.23 -20.34
C TYR A 795 -12.47 19.11 -18.86
N LYS A 796 -13.30 19.71 -17.99
CA LYS A 796 -13.15 19.59 -16.54
C LYS A 796 -13.79 18.32 -15.96
N ASP A 797 -14.83 17.79 -16.61
CA ASP A 797 -15.54 16.61 -16.11
C ASP A 797 -14.67 15.36 -16.20
N LYS A 798 -14.54 14.64 -15.07
CA LYS A 798 -13.68 13.47 -14.93
C LYS A 798 -14.08 12.32 -15.86
N ARG A 799 -15.37 12.13 -16.15
CA ARG A 799 -15.86 11.01 -16.99
C ARG A 799 -15.46 11.17 -18.45
N ILE A 800 -15.50 12.41 -18.96
CA ILE A 800 -15.06 12.75 -20.32
C ILE A 800 -13.56 12.51 -20.47
N ARG A 801 -12.78 12.95 -19.49
CA ARG A 801 -11.32 12.76 -19.48
C ARG A 801 -10.95 11.28 -19.45
N ILE A 802 -11.56 10.51 -18.55
CA ILE A 802 -11.35 9.06 -18.44
C ILE A 802 -11.70 8.37 -19.76
N ALA A 803 -12.87 8.67 -20.35
CA ALA A 803 -13.27 8.06 -21.61
C ALA A 803 -12.30 8.37 -22.77
N ALA A 804 -11.75 9.58 -22.80
CA ALA A 804 -10.76 9.96 -23.79
C ALA A 804 -9.41 9.26 -23.57
N ASP A 805 -8.97 9.15 -22.31
CA ASP A 805 -7.72 8.46 -21.96
C ASP A 805 -7.82 6.94 -22.21
N GLU A 806 -8.94 6.31 -21.88
CA GLU A 806 -9.24 4.91 -22.22
C GLU A 806 -9.20 4.69 -23.74
N ALA A 807 -9.85 5.57 -24.51
CA ALA A 807 -9.86 5.49 -25.97
C ALA A 807 -8.45 5.65 -26.57
N LEU A 808 -7.61 6.51 -26.00
CA LEU A 808 -6.21 6.65 -26.41
C LEU A 808 -5.39 5.39 -26.07
N GLY A 809 -5.69 4.73 -24.94
CA GLY A 809 -5.10 3.43 -24.58
C GLY A 809 -5.45 2.33 -25.58
N MET A 810 -6.71 2.23 -25.98
CA MET A 810 -7.16 1.29 -27.01
C MET A 810 -6.44 1.51 -28.36
N ILE A 811 -6.16 2.77 -28.72
CA ILE A 811 -5.37 3.10 -29.92
C ILE A 811 -3.92 2.61 -29.77
N THR A 812 -3.28 2.83 -28.61
CA THR A 812 -1.89 2.37 -28.40
C THR A 812 -1.75 0.86 -28.49
N GLU A 813 -2.69 0.11 -27.90
CA GLU A 813 -2.70 -1.35 -27.92
C GLU A 813 -2.89 -1.89 -29.34
N ARG A 814 -3.85 -1.34 -30.09
CA ARG A 814 -4.12 -1.76 -31.47
C ARG A 814 -2.95 -1.51 -32.42
N GLU A 815 -2.28 -0.37 -32.28
CA GLU A 815 -1.18 0.02 -33.17
C GLU A 815 0.18 -0.53 -32.73
N GLY A 816 0.26 -1.19 -31.57
CA GLY A 816 1.51 -1.71 -31.01
C GLY A 816 2.54 -0.62 -30.73
N ILE A 817 2.09 0.58 -30.35
CA ILE A 817 2.96 1.74 -30.05
C ILE A 817 2.80 2.16 -28.60
N SER A 818 3.85 2.71 -28.02
CA SER A 818 3.81 3.29 -26.69
C SER A 818 2.96 4.57 -26.64
N ARG A 819 2.47 4.92 -25.45
CA ARG A 819 1.79 6.21 -25.22
C ARG A 819 2.64 7.42 -25.60
N ASP A 820 3.94 7.29 -25.39
CA ASP A 820 4.95 8.29 -25.74
C ASP A 820 5.10 8.46 -27.26
N GLU A 821 5.13 7.35 -28.02
CA GLU A 821 5.10 7.42 -29.49
C GLU A 821 3.78 7.97 -30.03
N LEU A 822 2.66 7.61 -29.39
CA LEU A 822 1.37 8.21 -29.75
C LEU A 822 1.42 9.73 -29.52
N ASN A 823 1.92 10.20 -28.39
CA ASN A 823 2.06 11.64 -28.12
C ASN A 823 2.87 12.39 -29.19
N ASP A 824 3.91 11.77 -29.75
CA ASP A 824 4.69 12.32 -30.86
C ASP A 824 3.83 12.50 -32.13
N ILE A 825 2.99 11.51 -32.44
CA ILE A 825 2.09 11.50 -33.62
C ILE A 825 0.95 12.51 -33.47
N LEU A 826 0.44 12.69 -32.25
CA LEU A 826 -0.75 13.50 -31.95
C LEU A 826 -0.50 15.01 -31.94
N VAL A 827 0.72 15.48 -32.25
CA VAL A 827 0.98 16.91 -32.37
C VAL A 827 0.31 17.45 -33.64
N PRO A 828 -0.67 18.37 -33.54
CA PRO A 828 -1.31 18.95 -34.73
C PRO A 828 -0.37 19.93 -35.44
N ASP A 829 -0.51 20.06 -36.75
CA ASP A 829 0.21 21.06 -37.56
C ASP A 829 -0.42 22.47 -37.46
N PHE A 830 -1.61 22.58 -36.86
CA PHE A 830 -2.45 23.79 -36.81
C PHE A 830 -2.71 24.46 -38.17
N GLY A 831 -2.58 23.73 -39.28
CA GLY A 831 -2.67 24.25 -40.64
C GLY A 831 -1.49 25.13 -41.07
N PHE A 832 -0.32 25.01 -40.44
CA PHE A 832 0.92 25.54 -40.98
C PHE A 832 1.48 24.62 -42.07
N GLY A 833 2.04 25.21 -43.13
CA GLY A 833 2.79 24.48 -44.15
C GLY A 833 4.16 24.01 -43.65
N MET A 834 4.86 23.22 -44.46
CA MET A 834 6.23 22.76 -44.18
C MET A 834 7.26 23.89 -44.09
N ASP A 835 6.94 25.03 -44.71
CA ASP A 835 7.66 26.30 -44.63
C ASP A 835 7.43 27.04 -43.29
N ARG A 836 6.62 26.46 -42.39
CA ARG A 836 6.21 27.03 -41.09
C ARG A 836 5.32 28.27 -41.24
N ILE A 837 4.64 28.42 -42.37
CA ILE A 837 3.76 29.55 -42.68
C ILE A 837 2.29 29.11 -42.67
N LYS A 838 1.42 29.95 -42.11
CA LYS A 838 -0.04 29.84 -42.21
C LYS A 838 -0.62 31.18 -42.62
N ILE A 839 -1.55 31.16 -43.58
CA ILE A 839 -2.23 32.38 -44.04
C ILE A 839 -3.62 32.44 -43.40
N PHE A 840 -3.89 33.51 -42.65
CA PHE A 840 -5.22 33.82 -42.14
C PHE A 840 -5.92 34.81 -43.08
N ASN A 841 -7.05 34.38 -43.67
CA ASN A 841 -7.89 35.22 -44.52
C ASN A 841 -9.05 35.78 -43.70
N TYR A 842 -9.22 37.11 -43.63
CA TYR A 842 -10.39 37.74 -43.02
C TYR A 842 -10.94 38.87 -43.90
N GLY A 843 -12.00 38.56 -44.66
CA GLY A 843 -12.49 39.44 -45.72
C GLY A 843 -11.50 39.50 -46.89
N GLU A 844 -11.16 40.71 -47.34
CA GLU A 844 -10.22 40.93 -48.45
C GLU A 844 -8.75 40.96 -48.02
N LYS A 845 -8.46 40.95 -46.71
CA LYS A 845 -7.10 41.08 -46.17
C LYS A 845 -6.52 39.75 -45.71
N LYS A 846 -5.20 39.61 -45.86
CA LYS A 846 -4.42 38.44 -45.45
C LYS A 846 -3.43 38.82 -44.34
N VAL A 847 -3.29 37.93 -43.36
CA VAL A 847 -2.22 38.00 -42.36
C VAL A 847 -1.43 36.71 -42.42
N THR A 848 -0.12 36.85 -42.58
CA THR A 848 0.82 35.73 -42.63
C THR A 848 1.32 35.45 -41.22
N ALA A 849 1.08 34.25 -40.71
CA ALA A 849 1.61 33.78 -39.45
C ALA A 849 2.82 32.87 -39.70
N VAL A 850 3.92 33.12 -39.01
CA VAL A 850 5.16 32.34 -39.08
C VAL A 850 5.42 31.70 -37.71
N LEU A 851 5.70 30.40 -37.72
CA LEU A 851 6.13 29.65 -36.55
C LEU A 851 7.63 29.83 -36.33
N GLU A 852 7.99 30.57 -35.28
CA GLU A 852 9.38 30.83 -34.87
C GLU A 852 9.86 29.75 -33.90
N ILE A 853 11.00 29.12 -34.20
CA ILE A 853 11.44 27.86 -33.58
C ILE A 853 12.55 28.02 -32.53
N GLU A 854 13.26 29.14 -32.52
CA GLU A 854 14.41 29.36 -31.61
C GLU A 854 14.00 29.67 -30.17
N GLU A 855 12.73 29.97 -29.94
CA GLU A 855 12.17 30.25 -28.63
C GLU A 855 11.43 29.05 -28.03
N GLU A 856 11.55 28.89 -26.71
CA GLU A 856 10.86 27.87 -25.94
C GLU A 856 9.95 28.53 -24.88
N PRO A 857 8.61 28.38 -24.96
CA PRO A 857 7.84 27.69 -25.99
C PRO A 857 7.80 28.44 -27.34
N GLN A 858 7.54 27.69 -28.42
CA GLN A 858 7.49 28.19 -29.81
C GLN A 858 6.53 29.37 -29.97
N LYS A 859 6.95 30.43 -30.68
CA LYS A 859 6.14 31.64 -30.88
C LYS A 859 5.54 31.71 -32.28
N VAL A 860 4.39 32.38 -32.37
CA VAL A 860 3.75 32.73 -33.65
C VAL A 860 3.92 34.23 -33.88
N ILE A 861 4.70 34.60 -34.91
CA ILE A 861 4.91 35.97 -35.36
C ILE A 861 3.91 36.26 -36.50
N LEU A 862 3.27 37.42 -36.47
CA LEU A 862 2.31 37.82 -37.50
C LEU A 862 2.92 38.91 -38.39
N PHE A 863 2.61 38.85 -39.68
CA PHE A 863 2.97 39.87 -40.67
C PHE A 863 1.74 40.33 -41.44
N ASP A 864 1.67 41.62 -41.74
CA ASP A 864 0.68 42.15 -42.67
C ASP A 864 1.07 41.87 -44.14
N GLU A 865 0.22 42.30 -45.08
CA GLU A 865 0.43 42.13 -46.52
C GLU A 865 1.67 42.88 -47.05
N SER A 866 2.17 43.88 -46.31
CA SER A 866 3.40 44.61 -46.63
C SER A 866 4.64 43.98 -46.01
N GLY A 867 4.51 42.85 -45.32
CA GLY A 867 5.59 42.14 -44.64
C GLY A 867 6.03 42.78 -43.31
N ARG A 868 5.24 43.70 -42.74
CA ARG A 868 5.57 44.33 -41.44
C ARG A 868 5.04 43.49 -40.28
N ALA A 869 5.87 43.30 -39.26
CA ALA A 869 5.52 42.51 -38.08
C ALA A 869 4.39 43.16 -37.26
N MET A 870 3.41 42.37 -36.85
CA MET A 870 2.23 42.81 -36.11
C MET A 870 2.16 42.16 -34.72
N ARG A 871 1.80 42.95 -33.71
CA ARG A 871 1.59 42.43 -32.34
C ARG A 871 0.25 41.69 -32.18
N SER A 872 -0.76 42.09 -32.96
CA SER A 872 -2.10 41.49 -32.93
C SER A 872 -2.81 41.73 -34.26
N PHE A 873 -3.84 40.94 -34.54
CA PHE A 873 -4.81 41.25 -35.58
C PHE A 873 -5.41 42.66 -35.42
N PRO A 874 -5.85 43.32 -36.50
CA PRO A 874 -6.47 44.65 -36.46
C PRO A 874 -7.68 44.74 -35.50
N ARG A 875 -8.00 45.97 -35.06
CA ARG A 875 -9.17 46.24 -34.21
C ARG A 875 -10.47 46.01 -35.00
N ILE A 876 -11.46 45.43 -34.32
CA ILE A 876 -12.81 45.15 -34.84
C ILE A 876 -13.54 46.49 -35.03
N ASN A 877 -14.27 46.65 -36.13
CA ASN A 877 -15.04 47.86 -36.39
C ASN A 877 -16.51 47.48 -36.59
N LYS A 878 -17.33 47.66 -35.53
CA LYS A 878 -18.67 47.05 -35.29
C LYS A 878 -19.75 47.24 -36.38
N LYS A 879 -19.44 47.82 -37.53
CA LYS A 879 -20.35 48.05 -38.67
C LYS A 879 -20.11 47.13 -39.88
N ARG A 880 -19.18 46.14 -39.84
CA ARG A 880 -18.83 45.31 -41.01
C ARG A 880 -19.05 43.80 -40.82
N ARG A 881 -19.59 43.13 -41.84
CA ARG A 881 -19.79 41.65 -41.92
C ARG A 881 -18.50 40.81 -41.79
N SER A 882 -17.32 41.42 -41.98
CA SER A 882 -16.00 40.76 -41.86
C SER A 882 -15.58 40.44 -40.40
N ASP A 883 -16.33 40.92 -39.41
CA ASP A 883 -15.95 40.83 -37.99
C ASP A 883 -16.04 39.40 -37.43
N ASP A 884 -17.00 38.57 -37.88
CA ASP A 884 -17.15 37.18 -37.42
C ASP A 884 -15.97 36.28 -37.85
N VAL A 885 -15.48 36.47 -39.07
CA VAL A 885 -14.30 35.73 -39.60
C VAL A 885 -13.04 36.17 -38.86
N LEU A 886 -12.88 37.47 -38.63
CA LEU A 886 -11.78 38.01 -37.84
C LEU A 886 -11.80 37.50 -36.40
N GLU A 887 -12.97 37.38 -35.78
CA GLU A 887 -13.11 36.82 -34.43
C GLU A 887 -12.73 35.33 -34.38
N LYS A 888 -13.16 34.55 -35.39
CA LYS A 888 -12.73 33.15 -35.54
C LYS A 888 -11.21 33.03 -35.67
N CYS A 889 -10.57 33.83 -36.53
CA CYS A 889 -9.10 33.83 -36.67
C CYS A 889 -8.39 34.23 -35.36
N LYS A 890 -8.91 35.22 -34.62
CA LYS A 890 -8.38 35.60 -33.30
C LYS A 890 -8.51 34.48 -32.27
N LYS A 891 -9.65 33.79 -32.23
CA LYS A 891 -9.89 32.63 -31.35
C LYS A 891 -8.96 31.47 -31.70
N GLU A 892 -8.81 31.17 -32.99
CA GLU A 892 -7.90 30.14 -33.49
C GLU A 892 -6.45 30.45 -33.11
N LEU A 893 -5.96 31.67 -33.38
CA LEU A 893 -4.59 32.06 -33.00
C LEU A 893 -4.35 31.96 -31.48
N LYS A 894 -5.33 32.38 -30.67
CA LYS A 894 -5.25 32.26 -29.21
C LYS A 894 -5.18 30.79 -28.78
N TYR A 895 -5.96 29.93 -29.41
CA TYR A 895 -5.94 28.48 -29.18
C TYR A 895 -4.57 27.88 -29.56
N ILE A 896 -4.06 28.17 -30.77
CA ILE A 896 -2.73 27.73 -31.23
C ILE A 896 -1.65 28.13 -30.22
N LYS A 897 -1.59 29.42 -29.85
CA LYS A 897 -0.59 29.91 -28.88
C LYS A 897 -0.69 29.23 -27.51
N LYS A 898 -1.90 28.87 -27.07
CA LYS A 898 -2.10 28.12 -25.82
C LYS A 898 -1.61 26.67 -25.97
N GLN A 899 -1.99 26.00 -27.05
CA GLN A 899 -1.63 24.61 -27.28
C GLN A 899 -0.13 24.42 -27.51
N LEU A 900 0.54 25.34 -28.21
CA LEU A 900 2.00 25.30 -28.40
C LEU A 900 2.76 25.27 -27.07
N LYS A 901 2.28 25.97 -26.03
CA LYS A 901 2.87 25.91 -24.67
C LYS A 901 2.71 24.54 -24.03
N VAL A 902 1.53 23.92 -24.18
CA VAL A 902 1.24 22.59 -23.63
C VAL A 902 2.05 21.53 -24.37
N ILE A 903 2.05 21.57 -25.70
CA ILE A 903 2.81 20.67 -26.57
C ILE A 903 4.31 20.76 -26.25
N SER A 904 4.84 21.98 -26.09
CA SER A 904 6.24 22.20 -25.67
C SER A 904 6.56 21.47 -24.37
N LEU A 905 5.76 21.65 -23.31
CA LEU A 905 5.99 20.96 -22.03
C LEU A 905 5.94 19.43 -22.17
N VAL A 906 4.92 18.90 -22.85
CA VAL A 906 4.73 17.44 -23.01
C VAL A 906 5.84 16.83 -23.87
N GLN A 907 6.19 17.46 -24.98
CA GLN A 907 7.21 16.95 -25.90
C GLN A 907 8.63 17.07 -25.33
N ASN A 908 8.90 18.10 -24.52
CA ASN A 908 10.17 18.19 -23.81
C ASN A 908 10.32 17.04 -22.79
N ASP A 909 9.27 16.75 -22.01
CA ASP A 909 9.26 15.60 -21.10
C ASP A 909 9.41 14.27 -21.86
N ASN A 910 8.69 14.11 -22.99
CA ASN A 910 8.73 12.91 -23.81
C ASN A 910 10.10 12.67 -24.47
N LEU A 911 10.72 13.73 -25.01
CA LEU A 911 12.05 13.67 -25.60
C LEU A 911 13.14 13.49 -24.57
N LEU A 912 13.00 14.07 -23.37
CA LEU A 912 13.92 13.84 -22.27
C LEU A 912 13.88 12.36 -21.83
N LYS A 913 12.68 11.78 -21.73
CA LYS A 913 12.52 10.35 -21.48
C LYS A 913 13.14 9.53 -22.61
N ALA A 914 12.86 9.87 -23.88
CA ALA A 914 13.44 9.19 -25.04
C ALA A 914 14.97 9.25 -25.11
N PHE A 915 15.55 10.39 -24.71
CA PHE A 915 17.00 10.60 -24.60
C PHE A 915 17.60 9.61 -23.60
N PHE A 916 16.99 9.47 -22.43
CA PHE A 916 17.46 8.53 -21.43
C PHE A 916 17.20 7.09 -21.82
N THR A 917 16.00 6.71 -22.27
CA THR A 917 15.68 5.32 -22.64
C THR A 917 16.32 4.88 -23.96
N GLN A 918 16.99 5.80 -24.67
CA GLN A 918 17.57 5.58 -25.99
C GLN A 918 16.54 5.06 -27.01
N ARG A 919 15.28 5.51 -26.88
CA ARG A 919 14.15 5.15 -27.73
C ARG A 919 14.51 5.35 -29.20
N LYS A 920 14.22 4.35 -30.02
CA LYS A 920 14.53 4.32 -31.45
C LYS A 920 13.29 4.58 -32.28
N TRP A 921 13.45 5.37 -33.33
CA TRP A 921 12.48 5.52 -34.40
C TRP A 921 13.06 4.91 -35.67
N THR A 922 12.23 4.26 -36.50
CA THR A 922 12.64 4.00 -37.89
C THR A 922 12.82 5.33 -38.61
N VAL A 923 13.73 5.41 -39.59
CA VAL A 923 13.96 6.66 -40.34
C VAL A 923 12.66 7.22 -40.92
N LYS A 924 11.79 6.34 -41.46
CA LYS A 924 10.47 6.72 -41.98
C LYS A 924 9.60 7.40 -40.92
N LYS A 925 9.41 6.78 -39.75
CA LYS A 925 8.60 7.33 -38.65
C LYS A 925 9.22 8.63 -38.11
N TRP A 926 10.54 8.69 -37.97
CA TRP A 926 11.23 9.90 -37.50
C TRP A 926 11.02 11.08 -38.45
N LYS A 927 11.14 10.87 -39.78
CA LYS A 927 10.85 11.89 -40.79
C LYS A 927 9.38 12.32 -40.74
N GLU A 928 8.45 11.38 -40.56
CA GLU A 928 7.02 11.69 -40.43
C GLU A 928 6.68 12.54 -39.20
N VAL A 929 7.25 12.20 -38.05
CA VAL A 929 7.01 12.90 -36.78
C VAL A 929 7.72 14.26 -36.77
N PHE A 930 9.02 14.29 -37.05
CA PHE A 930 9.85 15.45 -36.78
C PHE A 930 10.06 16.35 -38.00
N ILE A 931 9.99 15.85 -39.24
CA ILE A 931 10.18 16.69 -40.43
C ILE A 931 8.84 17.09 -41.05
N LYS A 932 7.92 16.14 -41.26
CA LYS A 932 6.63 16.37 -41.92
C LYS A 932 5.59 17.08 -41.03
N ASN A 933 5.99 17.57 -39.86
CA ASN A 933 5.15 18.36 -38.97
C ASN A 933 5.86 19.67 -38.59
N PRO A 934 5.30 20.85 -38.94
CA PRO A 934 6.00 22.13 -38.77
C PRO A 934 6.18 22.54 -37.30
N VAL A 935 5.37 21.99 -36.39
CA VAL A 935 5.52 22.20 -34.94
C VAL A 935 6.67 21.36 -34.38
N MET A 936 6.84 20.13 -34.90
CA MET A 936 7.88 19.20 -34.45
C MET A 936 9.25 19.43 -35.10
N GLN A 937 9.31 20.10 -36.26
CA GLN A 937 10.55 20.45 -36.98
C GLN A 937 11.63 21.08 -36.11
N LYS A 938 11.25 21.89 -35.12
CA LYS A 938 12.22 22.49 -34.20
C LYS A 938 13.08 21.44 -33.48
N TYR A 939 12.52 20.28 -33.14
CA TYR A 939 13.25 19.22 -32.42
C TYR A 939 14.23 18.49 -33.36
N ALA A 940 13.88 18.32 -34.64
CA ALA A 940 14.85 17.84 -35.63
C ALA A 940 16.03 18.81 -35.77
N MET A 941 15.77 20.13 -35.72
CA MET A 941 16.77 21.17 -35.97
C MET A 941 17.64 21.52 -34.77
N LEU A 942 17.06 21.54 -33.57
CA LEU A 942 17.70 22.05 -32.34
C LEU A 942 18.23 20.93 -31.43
N LEU A 943 18.11 19.67 -31.85
CA LEU A 943 18.71 18.52 -31.18
C LEU A 943 19.67 17.79 -32.10
N ILE A 944 20.57 17.02 -31.50
CA ILE A 944 21.55 16.20 -32.22
C ILE A 944 21.10 14.75 -32.20
N TRP A 945 21.16 14.12 -33.35
CA TRP A 945 20.65 12.78 -33.59
C TRP A 945 21.78 11.86 -34.01
N LYS A 946 21.61 10.56 -33.77
CA LYS A 946 22.50 9.53 -34.31
C LYS A 946 21.70 8.50 -35.09
N GLU A 947 22.29 8.03 -36.18
CA GLU A 947 21.75 6.92 -36.97
C GLU A 947 22.39 5.61 -36.51
N ILE A 948 21.57 4.57 -36.40
CA ILE A 948 21.92 3.27 -35.87
C ILE A 948 21.58 2.20 -36.91
N GLY A 949 22.56 1.35 -37.22
CA GLY A 949 22.37 0.20 -38.10
C GLY A 949 21.78 -1.02 -37.38
N ASN A 950 21.56 -2.10 -38.13
CA ASN A 950 20.93 -3.33 -37.62
C ASN A 950 21.68 -4.00 -36.45
N GLU A 951 23.00 -3.79 -36.34
CA GLU A 951 23.82 -4.30 -35.22
C GLU A 951 23.83 -3.38 -33.98
N ASN A 952 22.94 -2.40 -33.88
CA ASN A 952 22.94 -1.36 -32.83
C ASN A 952 24.20 -0.48 -32.78
N LYS A 953 25.03 -0.50 -33.82
CA LYS A 953 26.20 0.37 -33.95
C LYS A 953 25.81 1.73 -34.52
N THR A 954 26.39 2.79 -33.96
CA THR A 954 26.27 4.16 -34.49
C THR A 954 26.94 4.23 -35.85
N ILE A 955 26.17 4.58 -36.89
CA ILE A 955 26.67 4.82 -38.24
C ILE A 955 27.26 6.23 -38.32
N ASN A 956 26.49 7.24 -37.91
CA ASN A 956 26.93 8.63 -37.90
C ASN A 956 26.10 9.48 -36.91
N THR A 957 26.61 10.66 -36.59
CA THR A 957 25.87 11.71 -35.87
C THR A 957 25.56 12.86 -36.81
N PHE A 958 24.36 13.43 -36.67
CA PHE A 958 23.87 14.44 -37.60
C PHE A 958 22.94 15.45 -36.94
N ARG A 959 22.75 16.57 -37.65
CA ARG A 959 21.71 17.58 -37.38
C ARG A 959 20.89 17.83 -38.63
N TYR A 960 19.63 18.22 -38.46
CA TYR A 960 18.79 18.72 -39.54
C TYR A 960 18.91 20.25 -39.63
N THR A 961 19.14 20.78 -40.83
CA THR A 961 19.35 22.23 -41.02
C THR A 961 18.08 22.96 -41.46
N ARG A 962 18.08 24.30 -41.37
CA ARG A 962 16.96 25.14 -41.83
C ARG A 962 16.64 24.97 -43.32
N ASN A 963 17.63 24.56 -44.12
CA ASN A 963 17.51 24.37 -45.56
C ASN A 963 17.02 22.96 -45.94
N GLY A 964 16.68 22.11 -44.97
CA GLY A 964 16.14 20.78 -45.22
C GLY A 964 17.18 19.69 -45.48
N ILE A 965 18.46 20.00 -45.33
CA ILE A 965 19.56 19.04 -45.50
C ILE A 965 20.06 18.52 -44.15
N PHE A 966 20.55 17.28 -44.11
CA PHE A 966 21.24 16.73 -42.94
C PHE A 966 22.73 17.01 -43.04
N LYS A 967 23.35 17.39 -41.91
CA LYS A 967 24.79 17.64 -41.83
C LYS A 967 25.43 16.87 -40.70
N THR A 968 26.62 16.33 -40.97
CA THR A 968 27.47 15.63 -40.00
C THR A 968 28.48 16.58 -39.36
N ILE A 969 29.33 16.04 -38.49
CA ILE A 969 30.43 16.78 -37.87
C ILE A 969 31.43 17.38 -38.87
N ASN A 970 31.62 16.74 -40.02
CA ASN A 970 32.54 17.21 -41.06
C ASN A 970 31.91 18.26 -41.99
N GLU A 971 30.76 18.82 -41.60
CA GLU A 971 29.92 19.74 -42.38
C GLU A 971 29.43 19.23 -43.74
N ARG A 972 29.68 17.94 -44.03
CA ARG A 972 29.22 17.26 -45.25
C ARG A 972 27.73 16.96 -45.16
N GLU A 973 27.08 17.12 -46.31
CA GLU A 973 25.71 16.66 -46.51
C GLU A 973 25.63 15.13 -46.32
N TYR A 974 24.53 14.68 -45.74
CA TYR A 974 24.35 13.30 -45.31
C TYR A 974 22.96 12.80 -45.68
N GLU A 975 22.88 11.55 -46.11
CA GLU A 975 21.62 10.87 -46.41
C GLU A 975 21.41 9.73 -45.41
N LEU A 976 20.18 9.64 -44.90
CA LEU A 976 19.77 8.61 -43.93
C LEU A 976 19.34 7.34 -44.67
N GLY A 977 19.77 6.17 -44.22
CA GLY A 977 19.34 4.88 -44.74
C GLY A 977 17.83 4.62 -44.53
N GLU A 978 17.20 3.83 -45.39
CA GLU A 978 15.76 3.57 -45.29
C GLU A 978 15.41 2.56 -44.19
N ASP A 979 16.27 1.56 -43.97
CA ASP A 979 16.08 0.46 -43.02
C ASP A 979 16.86 0.63 -41.71
N THR A 980 17.29 1.85 -41.40
CA THR A 980 18.03 2.16 -40.17
C THR A 980 17.12 2.81 -39.10
N TYR A 981 17.70 3.00 -37.92
CA TYR A 981 17.02 3.64 -36.80
C TYR A 981 17.69 4.97 -36.44
N ILE A 982 16.91 5.89 -35.86
CA ILE A 982 17.37 7.16 -35.34
C ILE A 982 17.05 7.22 -33.86
N ASN A 983 17.94 7.78 -33.05
CA ASN A 983 17.62 8.21 -31.70
C ASN A 983 18.46 9.45 -31.31
N LEU A 984 18.18 10.00 -30.12
CA LEU A 984 18.90 11.16 -29.61
C LEU A 984 20.33 10.77 -29.19
N LEU A 985 21.30 11.58 -29.61
CA LEU A 985 22.71 11.38 -29.28
C LEU A 985 22.95 11.58 -27.77
N TYR A 986 23.52 10.61 -27.08
CA TYR A 986 24.06 10.77 -25.73
C TYR A 986 25.56 11.11 -25.85
N LEU A 987 25.95 12.34 -25.51
CA LEU A 987 27.29 12.89 -25.79
C LEU A 987 28.46 11.99 -25.36
N PRO A 988 28.44 11.32 -24.19
CA PRO A 988 29.54 10.43 -23.78
C PRO A 988 29.85 9.27 -24.72
N GLU A 989 28.95 8.93 -25.65
CA GLU A 989 29.16 7.84 -26.62
C GLU A 989 30.07 8.22 -27.80
N ILE A 990 30.38 9.51 -27.97
CA ILE A 990 31.24 10.00 -29.04
C ILE A 990 32.56 10.55 -28.50
N SER A 991 33.55 10.71 -29.38
CA SER A 991 34.88 11.18 -28.99
C SER A 991 34.84 12.58 -28.37
N SER A 992 35.82 12.91 -27.52
CA SER A 992 35.89 14.24 -26.89
C SER A 992 35.97 15.38 -27.91
N ASN A 993 36.66 15.17 -29.04
CA ASN A 993 36.72 16.13 -30.14
C ASN A 993 35.33 16.38 -30.75
N ASP A 994 34.54 15.31 -30.93
CA ASP A 994 33.20 15.42 -31.49
C ASP A 994 32.23 16.11 -30.52
N GLN A 995 32.38 15.87 -29.21
CA GLN A 995 31.62 16.55 -28.18
C GLN A 995 31.90 18.06 -28.18
N GLU A 996 33.16 18.47 -28.31
CA GLU A 996 33.55 19.88 -28.40
C GLU A 996 33.02 20.56 -29.65
N TYR A 997 33.07 19.88 -30.81
CA TYR A 997 32.50 20.39 -32.04
C TYR A 997 31.01 20.71 -31.88
N TRP A 998 30.20 19.78 -31.37
CA TRP A 998 28.78 19.99 -31.21
C TRP A 998 28.48 21.13 -30.22
N LYS A 999 29.21 21.20 -29.10
CA LYS A 999 29.09 22.31 -28.13
C LYS A 999 29.43 23.66 -28.76
N LYS A 1000 30.52 23.72 -29.53
CA LYS A 1000 30.95 24.92 -30.25
C LYS A 1000 29.93 25.34 -31.30
N TYR A 1001 29.41 24.39 -32.09
CA TYR A 1001 28.42 24.65 -33.13
C TYR A 1001 27.16 25.35 -32.56
N PHE A 1002 26.57 24.82 -31.49
CA PHE A 1002 25.38 25.43 -30.87
C PHE A 1002 25.69 26.81 -30.25
N LYS A 1003 26.88 26.98 -29.66
CA LYS A 1003 27.33 28.25 -29.07
C LYS A 1003 27.53 29.33 -30.15
N ASP A 1004 28.27 29.01 -31.21
CA ASP A 1004 28.61 29.94 -32.29
C ASP A 1004 27.37 30.38 -33.08
N ASN A 1005 26.42 29.45 -33.27
CA ASN A 1005 25.14 29.73 -33.93
C ASN A 1005 24.05 30.26 -32.98
N LYS A 1006 24.35 30.45 -31.69
CA LYS A 1006 23.41 30.92 -30.65
C LYS A 1006 22.11 30.11 -30.55
N LEU A 1007 22.16 28.83 -30.86
CA LEU A 1007 21.00 27.94 -30.85
C LEU A 1007 20.72 27.44 -29.44
N LYS A 1008 19.46 27.52 -29.00
CA LYS A 1008 19.01 26.99 -27.72
C LYS A 1008 18.33 25.64 -27.93
N GLN A 1009 18.75 24.63 -27.18
CA GLN A 1009 18.14 23.31 -27.28
C GLN A 1009 16.83 23.26 -26.45
N PRO A 1010 15.78 22.60 -26.97
CA PRO A 1010 14.51 22.46 -26.26
C PRO A 1010 14.63 21.55 -25.01
N ILE A 1011 15.54 20.58 -25.04
CA ILE A 1011 16.03 19.84 -23.88
C ILE A 1011 17.54 20.04 -23.78
N SER A 1012 18.09 20.09 -22.56
CA SER A 1012 19.51 20.42 -22.32
C SER A 1012 20.46 19.25 -22.64
N GLN A 1013 20.44 18.75 -23.88
CA GLN A 1013 21.23 17.59 -24.33
C GLN A 1013 22.74 17.80 -24.17
N LEU A 1014 23.26 18.97 -24.57
CA LEU A 1014 24.70 19.28 -24.55
C LEU A 1014 25.28 19.52 -23.14
N ASN A 1015 24.47 20.07 -22.24
CA ASN A 1015 24.86 20.43 -20.88
C ASN A 1015 24.26 19.47 -19.84
N MET A 1016 23.83 18.30 -20.28
CA MET A 1016 23.27 17.30 -19.37
C MET A 1016 24.33 16.92 -18.34
N PRO A 1017 24.01 16.82 -17.03
CA PRO A 1017 24.94 16.32 -16.04
C PRO A 1017 25.39 14.91 -16.44
N ILE A 1018 26.67 14.77 -16.80
CA ILE A 1018 27.28 13.48 -17.10
C ILE A 1018 28.03 13.05 -15.85
N TYR A 1019 27.54 12.01 -15.19
CA TYR A 1019 28.20 11.44 -14.03
C TYR A 1019 29.31 10.49 -14.49
N LYS A 1020 30.57 10.90 -14.32
CA LYS A 1020 31.74 10.05 -14.55
C LYS A 1020 32.32 9.58 -13.23
N LEU A 1021 32.61 8.29 -13.13
CA LEU A 1021 33.24 7.71 -11.95
C LEU A 1021 34.74 8.05 -11.92
N ILE A 1022 35.18 8.79 -10.90
CA ILE A 1022 36.59 9.15 -10.70
C ILE A 1022 37.15 8.38 -9.49
N GLY A 1023 38.30 7.70 -9.67
CA GLY A 1023 39.10 7.15 -8.57
C GLY A 1023 38.40 6.05 -7.74
N LYS A 1024 38.51 6.15 -6.41
CA LYS A 1024 38.11 5.11 -5.43
C LYS A 1024 36.62 4.71 -5.47
N ASN A 1025 35.74 5.50 -6.08
CA ASN A 1025 34.29 5.26 -6.09
C ASN A 1025 33.85 4.19 -7.11
N GLN A 1026 34.74 3.72 -8.00
CA GLN A 1026 34.41 2.73 -9.02
C GLN A 1026 34.00 1.35 -8.45
N GLU A 1027 34.58 0.98 -7.30
CA GLU A 1027 34.30 -0.30 -6.63
C GLU A 1027 33.10 -0.23 -5.67
N ASN A 1028 32.52 0.95 -5.46
CA ASN A 1028 31.33 1.11 -4.61
C ASN A 1028 30.11 0.44 -5.26
N ILE A 1029 29.12 0.11 -4.44
CA ILE A 1029 27.85 -0.52 -4.86
C ILE A 1029 26.63 0.40 -4.67
N GLU A 1030 26.82 1.55 -4.05
CA GLU A 1030 25.77 2.53 -3.76
C GLU A 1030 26.27 3.96 -3.97
N ILE A 1031 25.37 4.85 -4.39
CA ILE A 1031 25.62 6.30 -4.46
C ILE A 1031 25.00 6.95 -3.21
N LEU A 1032 25.82 7.67 -2.46
CA LEU A 1032 25.44 8.37 -1.22
C LEU A 1032 25.52 9.90 -1.34
N ASP A 1033 25.91 10.45 -2.49
CA ASP A 1033 26.07 11.90 -2.72
C ASP A 1033 24.78 12.69 -2.45
N TYR A 1034 23.62 12.04 -2.58
CA TYR A 1034 22.29 12.62 -2.37
C TYR A 1034 21.67 12.22 -1.03
N ASN A 1035 22.42 11.56 -0.13
CA ASN A 1035 21.91 11.16 1.17
C ASN A 1035 21.45 12.40 1.96
N GLU A 1036 20.30 12.29 2.64
CA GLU A 1036 19.62 13.38 3.36
C GLU A 1036 19.07 14.51 2.48
N LYS A 1037 19.15 14.42 1.14
CA LYS A 1037 18.53 15.42 0.27
C LYS A 1037 17.01 15.41 0.43
N GLU A 1038 16.46 16.53 0.87
CA GLU A 1038 15.04 16.72 1.15
C GLU A 1038 14.25 17.11 -0.10
N PHE A 1039 13.08 16.49 -0.27
CA PHE A 1039 12.12 16.81 -1.33
C PHE A 1039 10.68 16.57 -0.86
N LEU A 1040 9.70 17.17 -1.55
CA LEU A 1040 8.28 16.92 -1.28
C LEU A 1040 7.80 15.68 -2.04
N ILE A 1041 6.98 14.82 -1.41
CA ILE A 1041 6.42 13.61 -2.05
C ILE A 1041 5.63 13.93 -3.33
N LYS A 1042 4.93 15.07 -3.39
CA LYS A 1042 4.29 15.53 -4.64
C LYS A 1042 5.29 15.72 -5.79
N GLU A 1043 6.51 16.17 -5.51
CA GLU A 1043 7.55 16.38 -6.52
C GLU A 1043 8.14 15.03 -6.94
N LEU A 1044 8.37 14.11 -5.99
CA LEU A 1044 8.75 12.73 -6.29
C LEU A 1044 7.81 12.08 -7.30
N ARG A 1045 6.51 12.12 -7.04
CA ARG A 1045 5.49 11.53 -7.94
C ARG A 1045 5.49 12.17 -9.32
N LYS A 1046 5.63 13.49 -9.36
CA LYS A 1046 5.62 14.27 -10.59
C LYS A 1046 6.85 13.95 -11.44
N GLN A 1047 8.05 13.95 -10.84
CA GLN A 1047 9.30 13.69 -11.56
C GLN A 1047 9.47 12.21 -11.90
N SER A 1048 9.06 11.29 -11.01
CA SER A 1048 9.11 9.85 -11.30
C SER A 1048 8.22 9.50 -12.49
N SER A 1049 6.99 10.01 -12.53
CA SER A 1049 6.07 9.78 -13.64
C SER A 1049 6.59 10.36 -14.96
N LYS A 1050 7.26 11.52 -14.94
CA LYS A 1050 7.85 12.15 -16.14
C LYS A 1050 8.94 11.29 -16.78
N LEU A 1051 9.77 10.64 -15.96
CA LEU A 1051 10.92 9.86 -16.42
C LEU A 1051 10.65 8.35 -16.49
N GLY A 1052 9.43 7.91 -16.17
CA GLY A 1052 9.02 6.51 -16.23
C GLY A 1052 9.45 5.66 -15.02
N PHE A 1053 9.79 6.29 -13.90
CA PHE A 1053 10.04 5.60 -12.64
C PHE A 1053 8.74 5.23 -11.93
N GLU A 1054 8.70 4.02 -11.41
CA GLU A 1054 7.60 3.49 -10.62
C GLU A 1054 7.87 3.65 -9.12
N ILE A 1055 6.80 3.75 -8.33
CA ILE A 1055 6.91 3.85 -6.88
C ILE A 1055 7.16 2.46 -6.30
N SER A 1056 8.20 2.35 -5.48
CA SER A 1056 8.57 1.13 -4.78
C SER A 1056 7.70 0.95 -3.53
N CYS A 1057 6.54 0.32 -3.70
CA CYS A 1057 5.64 -0.01 -2.59
C CYS A 1057 6.04 -1.31 -1.89
N GLY A 1058 5.99 -1.32 -0.56
CA GLY A 1058 6.12 -2.53 0.26
C GLY A 1058 4.78 -3.16 0.57
N ASN A 1059 4.81 -4.37 1.15
CA ASN A 1059 3.59 -5.12 1.50
C ASN A 1059 2.87 -4.56 2.73
N ASP A 1060 3.49 -3.63 3.44
CA ASP A 1060 2.92 -2.87 4.56
C ASP A 1060 2.06 -1.67 4.12
N GLY A 1061 1.94 -1.44 2.80
CA GLY A 1061 1.20 -0.32 2.23
C GLY A 1061 1.98 1.00 2.22
N MET A 1062 3.26 0.98 2.62
CA MET A 1062 4.17 2.13 2.56
C MET A 1062 4.94 2.13 1.24
N ALA A 1063 5.39 3.31 0.82
CA ALA A 1063 6.34 3.47 -0.28
C ALA A 1063 7.73 3.76 0.27
N TYR A 1064 8.75 3.18 -0.36
CA TYR A 1064 10.16 3.17 0.09
C TYR A 1064 11.11 3.86 -0.89
N GLY A 1065 10.56 4.50 -1.92
CA GLY A 1065 11.31 5.20 -2.95
C GLY A 1065 10.74 4.93 -4.34
N ILE A 1066 11.61 4.96 -5.33
CA ILE A 1066 11.26 4.74 -6.74
C ILE A 1066 12.24 3.79 -7.42
N HIS A 1067 11.79 3.10 -8.46
CA HIS A 1067 12.64 2.24 -9.26
C HIS A 1067 12.35 2.39 -10.76
N TYR A 1068 13.34 2.05 -11.57
CA TYR A 1068 13.24 2.05 -13.02
C TYR A 1068 14.05 0.89 -13.58
N TYR A 1069 13.50 0.17 -14.56
CA TYR A 1069 14.23 -0.88 -15.26
C TYR A 1069 14.58 -0.42 -16.67
N ASP A 1070 15.87 -0.42 -16.98
CA ASP A 1070 16.38 -0.12 -18.31
C ASP A 1070 16.55 -1.42 -19.10
N GLU A 1071 15.65 -1.69 -20.05
CA GLU A 1071 15.69 -2.92 -20.85
C GLU A 1071 16.94 -3.02 -21.73
N ASN A 1072 17.44 -1.89 -22.24
CA ASN A 1072 18.62 -1.86 -23.12
C ASN A 1072 19.90 -2.18 -22.35
N ALA A 1073 20.06 -1.63 -21.15
CA ALA A 1073 21.20 -1.88 -20.28
C ALA A 1073 21.01 -3.12 -19.38
N LYS A 1074 19.82 -3.75 -19.40
CA LYS A 1074 19.41 -4.81 -18.47
C LYS A 1074 19.75 -4.48 -17.02
N THR A 1075 19.52 -3.23 -16.63
CA THR A 1075 19.91 -2.70 -15.33
C THR A 1075 18.73 -2.01 -14.66
N LYS A 1076 18.44 -2.42 -13.42
CA LYS A 1076 17.43 -1.80 -12.57
C LYS A 1076 18.06 -0.75 -11.66
N ILE A 1077 17.51 0.46 -11.68
CA ILE A 1077 17.83 1.57 -10.77
C ILE A 1077 16.84 1.50 -9.61
N VAL A 1078 17.33 1.61 -8.37
CA VAL A 1078 16.51 1.74 -7.17
C VAL A 1078 17.00 2.95 -6.38
N ILE A 1079 16.15 3.98 -6.28
CA ILE A 1079 16.40 5.17 -5.46
C ILE A 1079 15.58 5.01 -4.19
N MET A 1080 16.26 4.76 -3.07
CA MET A 1080 15.62 4.55 -1.76
C MET A 1080 15.40 5.87 -1.03
N THR A 1081 14.27 5.98 -0.34
CA THR A 1081 13.91 7.15 0.46
C THR A 1081 13.47 6.76 1.86
N ASP A 1082 13.21 7.74 2.72
CA ASP A 1082 12.39 7.49 3.92
C ASP A 1082 11.01 6.97 3.51
N SER A 1083 10.41 6.13 4.36
CA SER A 1083 9.11 5.54 4.06
C SER A 1083 7.99 6.58 4.17
N PHE A 1084 7.02 6.49 3.27
CA PHE A 1084 5.87 7.41 3.23
C PHE A 1084 4.61 6.69 2.79
N PHE A 1085 3.44 7.17 3.24
CA PHE A 1085 2.19 6.64 2.73
C PHE A 1085 1.96 7.16 1.30
N PRO A 1086 1.42 6.34 0.38
CA PRO A 1086 1.16 6.78 -0.99
C PRO A 1086 0.34 8.07 -1.10
N ARG A 1087 -0.52 8.39 -0.12
CA ARG A 1087 -1.40 9.57 -0.15
C ARG A 1087 -0.83 10.82 0.55
N GLU A 1088 0.40 10.78 1.07
CA GLU A 1088 1.04 11.90 1.80
C GLU A 1088 1.73 12.92 0.87
N TYR A 1089 0.96 13.67 0.08
CA TYR A 1089 1.54 14.59 -0.93
C TYR A 1089 2.39 15.75 -0.36
N SER A 1090 2.09 16.22 0.85
CA SER A 1090 2.75 17.37 1.49
C SER A 1090 3.93 17.01 2.38
N LYS A 1091 4.21 15.72 2.59
CA LYS A 1091 5.33 15.26 3.42
C LYS A 1091 6.66 15.57 2.74
N ILE A 1092 7.63 16.00 3.55
CA ILE A 1092 9.04 16.08 3.16
C ILE A 1092 9.66 14.70 3.43
N SER A 1093 10.35 14.15 2.45
CA SER A 1093 11.09 12.89 2.54
C SER A 1093 12.53 13.11 2.08
N LYS A 1094 13.39 12.14 2.37
CA LYS A 1094 14.83 12.22 2.07
C LYS A 1094 15.28 11.05 1.23
N ILE A 1095 16.23 11.30 0.32
CA ILE A 1095 16.94 10.23 -0.39
C ILE A 1095 17.92 9.59 0.60
N ARG A 1096 17.91 8.26 0.70
CA ARG A 1096 18.86 7.52 1.55
C ARG A 1096 20.06 7.04 0.74
N LYS A 1097 19.79 6.41 -0.41
CA LYS A 1097 20.82 5.85 -1.29
C LYS A 1097 20.26 5.43 -2.64
N ILE A 1098 21.16 5.23 -3.59
CA ILE A 1098 20.84 4.71 -4.93
C ILE A 1098 21.60 3.39 -5.13
N LEU A 1099 20.88 2.36 -5.61
CA LEU A 1099 21.39 1.03 -5.89
C LEU A 1099 21.10 0.64 -7.34
N PHE A 1100 21.94 -0.23 -7.89
CA PHE A 1100 21.79 -0.76 -9.25
C PHE A 1100 21.82 -2.29 -9.22
N PHE A 1101 20.95 -2.94 -9.99
CA PHE A 1101 20.86 -4.39 -10.05
C PHE A 1101 20.84 -4.87 -11.50
N LYS A 1102 21.39 -6.06 -11.74
CA LYS A 1102 21.29 -6.72 -13.04
C LYS A 1102 19.89 -7.32 -13.20
N ASP A 1103 19.30 -7.15 -14.38
CA ASP A 1103 17.96 -7.63 -14.76
C ASP A 1103 16.82 -7.02 -13.90
N ASN A 1104 15.57 -7.31 -14.28
CA ASN A 1104 14.39 -6.74 -13.60
C ASN A 1104 14.01 -7.53 -12.35
N VAL A 1105 14.79 -7.37 -11.29
CA VAL A 1105 14.58 -8.08 -10.02
C VAL A 1105 13.47 -7.39 -9.21
N SER A 1106 12.55 -8.19 -8.64
CA SER A 1106 11.51 -7.68 -7.73
C SER A 1106 11.97 -7.81 -6.27
N PHE A 1107 11.79 -6.75 -5.48
CA PHE A 1107 12.22 -6.71 -4.08
C PHE A 1107 11.06 -6.41 -3.15
N HIS A 1108 11.12 -6.94 -1.93
CA HIS A 1108 10.39 -6.38 -0.79
C HIS A 1108 11.15 -5.14 -0.31
N TYR A 1109 10.69 -3.96 -0.72
CA TYR A 1109 11.41 -2.71 -0.51
C TYR A 1109 11.48 -2.26 0.96
N GLU A 1110 10.60 -2.77 1.82
CA GLU A 1110 10.61 -2.57 3.26
C GLU A 1110 11.88 -3.12 3.94
N ASP A 1111 12.47 -4.18 3.38
CA ASP A 1111 13.75 -4.74 3.82
C ASP A 1111 14.53 -5.27 2.62
N ILE A 1112 14.92 -4.34 1.74
CA ILE A 1112 15.66 -4.68 0.51
C ILE A 1112 16.95 -5.46 0.82
N SER A 1113 17.59 -5.20 1.96
CA SER A 1113 18.80 -5.90 2.39
C SER A 1113 18.53 -7.37 2.65
N GLN A 1114 17.40 -7.70 3.28
CA GLN A 1114 16.98 -9.08 3.45
C GLN A 1114 16.51 -9.71 2.13
N SER A 1115 15.81 -8.95 1.28
CA SER A 1115 15.37 -9.41 -0.06
C SER A 1115 16.57 -9.79 -0.93
N MET A 1116 17.63 -8.96 -0.92
CA MET A 1116 18.88 -9.22 -1.63
C MET A 1116 19.58 -10.49 -1.11
N LYS A 1117 19.65 -10.68 0.21
CA LYS A 1117 20.23 -11.89 0.81
C LYS A 1117 19.45 -13.16 0.48
N LYS A 1118 18.12 -13.09 0.46
CA LYS A 1118 17.24 -14.23 0.16
C LYS A 1118 17.33 -14.67 -1.30
N GLN A 1119 17.41 -13.72 -2.22
CA GLN A 1119 17.46 -13.99 -3.67
C GLN A 1119 18.89 -14.20 -4.18
N ASP A 1120 19.92 -14.09 -3.32
CA ASP A 1120 21.34 -14.01 -3.68
C ASP A 1120 21.65 -12.96 -4.76
N VAL A 1121 20.89 -11.86 -4.74
CA VAL A 1121 21.03 -10.76 -5.69
C VAL A 1121 21.93 -9.70 -5.07
N LYS A 1122 23.07 -9.46 -5.71
CA LYS A 1122 24.05 -8.44 -5.30
C LYS A 1122 23.89 -7.18 -6.16
N PRO A 1123 24.04 -5.97 -5.60
CA PRO A 1123 24.04 -4.77 -6.40
C PRO A 1123 25.28 -4.77 -7.30
N LEU A 1124 25.14 -4.16 -8.48
CA LEU A 1124 26.25 -3.93 -9.38
C LEU A 1124 27.23 -2.94 -8.75
N LYS A 1125 28.53 -3.17 -9.01
CA LYS A 1125 29.53 -2.14 -8.73
C LYS A 1125 29.28 -0.99 -9.70
N LEU A 1126 29.54 0.25 -9.26
CA LEU A 1126 29.27 1.42 -10.10
C LEU A 1126 30.01 1.36 -11.44
N LYS A 1127 31.23 0.79 -11.49
CA LYS A 1127 31.98 0.59 -12.73
C LYS A 1127 31.30 -0.35 -13.76
N ASP A 1128 30.40 -1.22 -13.29
CA ASP A 1128 29.68 -2.18 -14.13
C ASP A 1128 28.34 -1.60 -14.63
N VAL A 1129 27.99 -0.38 -14.19
CA VAL A 1129 26.78 0.34 -14.61
C VAL A 1129 27.16 1.34 -15.71
N SER A 1130 26.41 1.36 -16.81
CA SER A 1130 26.67 2.31 -17.89
C SER A 1130 26.55 3.78 -17.43
N ASP A 1131 27.42 4.66 -17.93
CA ASP A 1131 27.43 6.11 -17.64
C ASP A 1131 26.05 6.76 -17.83
N ARG A 1132 25.28 6.28 -18.82
CA ARG A 1132 23.92 6.75 -19.10
C ARG A 1132 22.95 6.44 -17.96
N VAL A 1133 22.96 5.20 -17.47
CA VAL A 1133 22.09 4.74 -16.37
C VAL A 1133 22.47 5.44 -15.07
N LEU A 1134 23.77 5.63 -14.81
CA LEU A 1134 24.27 6.43 -13.69
C LEU A 1134 23.77 7.88 -13.79
N SER A 1135 23.92 8.50 -14.96
CA SER A 1135 23.50 9.88 -15.20
C SER A 1135 21.99 10.05 -15.04
N LEU A 1136 21.17 9.08 -15.45
CA LEU A 1136 19.72 9.10 -15.22
C LEU A 1136 19.38 9.09 -13.73
N ALA A 1137 19.99 8.19 -12.96
CA ALA A 1137 19.73 8.07 -11.53
C ALA A 1137 20.14 9.34 -10.76
N CYS A 1138 21.30 9.90 -11.11
CA CYS A 1138 21.77 11.16 -10.54
C CYS A 1138 20.88 12.33 -10.95
N TYR A 1139 20.52 12.45 -12.23
CA TYR A 1139 19.65 13.51 -12.72
C TYR A 1139 18.29 13.51 -12.02
N VAL A 1140 17.63 12.34 -11.90
CA VAL A 1140 16.38 12.21 -11.14
C VAL A 1140 16.58 12.67 -9.71
N SER A 1141 17.66 12.24 -9.07
CA SER A 1141 17.97 12.60 -7.68
C SER A 1141 18.31 14.09 -7.51
N GLU A 1142 18.82 14.74 -8.54
CA GLU A 1142 19.19 16.15 -8.56
C GLU A 1142 17.98 17.08 -8.77
N ILE A 1143 16.98 16.65 -9.54
CA ILE A 1143 15.74 17.42 -9.77
C ILE A 1143 14.65 17.22 -8.70
N LEU A 1144 14.76 16.17 -7.88
CA LEU A 1144 13.99 16.02 -6.64
C LEU A 1144 14.41 17.07 -5.62
#